data_AF-A0A816G9N3-F1
#
_entry.id   AF-A0A816G9N3-F1
#
_cell.length_a   1.000
_cell.length_b   1.000
_cell.length_c   1.000
_cell.angle_alpha   90.00
_cell.angle_beta   90.00
_cell.angle_gamma   90.00
#
_symmetry.space_group_name_H-M   'P 1'
#
loop_
_entity.id
_entity.type
_entity.pdbx_description
1 polymer ?
#
loop_
_entity_poly.entity_id
_entity_poly.type
_entity_poly.pdbx_seq_one_letter_code
_entity_poly.pdbx_strand_id
1 'polypeptide(L)'
;MNDNQQRLVQYLSVVIHFTRYTPEKCTLSESHYLHALCTLISHPKLTEDHTINNGNKLLIFILLQQLLTEKIFLTNTLTYEHDFKQQLPMCLIIVDHEDQELILYNRLFLFIYYNILKQFCQYSWLYSKELAPHKNMSWALKNVLPYVHLYPDACEQLSTICKIISRANRDNLTVDDQQSIIEFKKELYSLIYRFNDIRSSWSIILDLTRDMCDLQASHDERFQILTRRGLPVLTTIFLTIFTSYHDQTQTQISTIQNDLIYLLCLIANLLDTADIHIKKPQTNSTINMRNIVGTQWKEKMELVAKLLLLLNSYNSSEIRQRAFDLLKKVIVQLTIQDLTQVASHIKTTHEQAASQSHPQLGPYFPRRKQPVNNSQQQGTIDHIGTQSVHTPFRPHFGMYFKTQLLETSKGRDLDFDRAVHAYYSPYHTFIDSLARYAYNQNSLSGSILNLVTLVACEGVQSMHLCLFAKLCLEISNQSKTSAQTLIHDLLQTSSSYYFHHFIEIVLIDERISLYQIDNYSFLYTYLPMILSMKKSSAPTTPTSSAIAAPPTAAANITADSIQMFIQRLEQLLNKTCEHCLQSIFNESQTNLDWLQSYKKLLKSINYSNTQIIGDVKALEIYLHCQLTNDKSKIQTIIEQSIRFIEQHLQLPLLIDDELQQQQQQQQESESTTIVDDEANPVKRRRLDDSNLAMDITNNDPKRKTIVDTLQILQTFLTNMNNITDESTTIEQ
;
A
#
# COMPACT_ATOMS: atom_id res chain seq x y z
N MET A 1 -18.56 -56.15 25.08
CA MET A 1 -18.58 -56.63 23.69
C MET A 1 -18.73 -58.14 23.70
N ASN A 2 -19.58 -58.71 22.83
CA ASN A 2 -19.79 -60.17 22.73
C ASN A 2 -18.56 -60.86 22.13
N ASP A 3 -18.23 -62.10 22.53
CA ASP A 3 -17.09 -62.89 21.99
C ASP A 3 -17.07 -62.94 20.45
N ASN A 4 -18.23 -63.02 19.83
CA ASN A 4 -18.36 -63.03 18.37
C ASN A 4 -17.95 -61.69 17.72
N GLN A 5 -18.13 -60.56 18.39
CA GLN A 5 -17.67 -59.26 17.89
C GLN A 5 -16.13 -59.18 17.91
N GLN A 6 -15.48 -59.64 18.98
CA GLN A 6 -14.02 -59.66 19.05
C GLN A 6 -13.39 -60.58 17.99
N ARG A 7 -13.99 -61.73 17.71
CA ARG A 7 -13.52 -62.63 16.64
C ARG A 7 -13.60 -61.98 15.26
N LEU A 8 -14.68 -61.24 14.97
CA LEU A 8 -14.84 -60.54 13.70
C LEU A 8 -13.81 -59.41 13.54
N VAL A 9 -13.55 -58.64 14.61
CA VAL A 9 -12.48 -57.62 14.66
C VAL A 9 -11.12 -58.24 14.32
N GLN A 10 -10.77 -59.37 14.94
CA GLN A 10 -9.52 -60.07 14.69
C GLN A 10 -9.43 -60.58 13.24
N TYR A 11 -10.51 -61.17 12.73
CA TYR A 11 -10.58 -61.65 11.35
C TYR A 11 -10.38 -60.51 10.35
N LEU A 12 -11.13 -59.40 10.49
CA LEU A 12 -11.01 -58.24 9.61
C LEU A 12 -9.61 -57.63 9.67
N SER A 13 -8.98 -57.61 10.84
CA SER A 13 -7.60 -57.12 11.00
C SER A 13 -6.61 -57.95 10.17
N VAL A 14 -6.79 -59.27 10.14
CA VAL A 14 -5.97 -60.19 9.31
C VAL A 14 -6.23 -59.96 7.82
N VAL A 15 -7.49 -59.81 7.41
CA VAL A 15 -7.86 -59.53 6.00
C VAL A 15 -7.26 -58.20 5.53
N ILE A 16 -7.33 -57.16 6.36
CA ILE A 16 -6.70 -55.85 6.10
C ILE A 16 -5.19 -55.99 5.92
N HIS A 17 -4.53 -56.84 6.72
CA HIS A 17 -3.10 -57.09 6.58
C HIS A 17 -2.74 -57.72 5.22
N PHE A 18 -3.49 -58.74 4.80
CA PHE A 18 -3.24 -59.42 3.52
C PHE A 18 -3.55 -58.56 2.30
N THR A 19 -4.57 -57.72 2.39
CA THR A 19 -4.96 -56.83 1.29
C THR A 19 -4.04 -55.62 1.13
N ARG A 20 -2.84 -55.62 1.74
CA ARG A 20 -1.85 -54.52 1.55
C ARG A 20 -1.22 -54.55 0.18
N TYR A 21 -1.05 -55.75 -0.39
CA TYR A 21 -0.42 -55.98 -1.67
C TYR A 21 -1.46 -55.93 -2.82
N THR A 22 -1.02 -55.49 -4.00
CA THR A 22 -1.89 -55.29 -5.18
C THR A 22 -2.55 -56.57 -5.70
N PRO A 23 -1.90 -57.75 -5.77
CA PRO A 23 -2.52 -58.96 -6.32
C PRO A 23 -3.81 -59.35 -5.60
N GLU A 24 -3.80 -59.35 -4.27
CA GLU A 24 -4.93 -59.72 -3.42
C GLU A 24 -6.09 -58.74 -3.58
N LYS A 25 -5.78 -57.44 -3.70
CA LYS A 25 -6.81 -56.41 -3.97
C LYS A 25 -7.44 -56.60 -5.36
N CYS A 26 -6.65 -56.97 -6.36
CA CYS A 26 -7.15 -57.29 -7.70
C CYS A 26 -8.05 -58.53 -7.70
N THR A 27 -7.68 -59.60 -6.99
CA THR A 27 -8.54 -60.78 -6.84
C THR A 27 -9.88 -60.43 -6.18
N LEU A 28 -9.86 -59.56 -5.16
CA LEU A 28 -11.09 -59.10 -4.51
C LEU A 28 -11.93 -58.15 -5.38
N SER A 29 -11.40 -57.64 -6.49
CA SER A 29 -12.14 -56.84 -7.47
C SER A 29 -13.02 -57.67 -8.41
N GLU A 30 -12.94 -59.00 -8.33
CA GLU A 30 -13.84 -59.92 -9.02
C GLU A 30 -15.30 -59.73 -8.54
N SER A 31 -16.25 -59.89 -9.47
CA SER A 31 -17.64 -59.46 -9.29
C SER A 31 -18.32 -60.05 -8.05
N HIS A 32 -18.05 -61.31 -7.67
CA HIS A 32 -18.72 -61.94 -6.53
C HIS A 32 -18.19 -61.44 -5.18
N TYR A 33 -16.87 -61.24 -5.05
CA TYR A 33 -16.27 -60.71 -3.81
C TYR A 33 -16.62 -59.24 -3.61
N LEU A 34 -16.56 -58.45 -4.69
CA LEU A 34 -16.96 -57.06 -4.70
C LEU A 34 -18.43 -56.92 -4.25
N HIS A 35 -19.34 -57.65 -4.89
CA HIS A 35 -20.77 -57.58 -4.59
C HIS A 35 -21.08 -57.97 -3.14
N ALA A 36 -20.43 -59.03 -2.64
CA ALA A 36 -20.61 -59.47 -1.25
C ALA A 36 -20.17 -58.40 -0.24
N LEU A 37 -19.03 -57.75 -0.49
CA LEU A 37 -18.51 -56.69 0.39
C LEU A 37 -19.39 -55.43 0.32
N CYS A 38 -19.84 -55.03 -0.86
CA CYS A 38 -20.77 -53.93 -1.05
C CYS A 38 -22.12 -54.19 -0.35
N THR A 39 -22.66 -55.40 -0.49
CA THR A 39 -23.91 -55.81 0.19
C THR A 39 -23.76 -55.81 1.71
N LEU A 40 -22.61 -56.24 2.23
CA LEU A 40 -22.33 -56.18 3.67
C LEU A 40 -22.38 -54.74 4.19
N ILE A 41 -21.75 -53.79 3.49
CA ILE A 41 -21.70 -52.39 3.92
C ILE A 41 -23.07 -51.74 3.80
N SER A 42 -23.83 -52.06 2.76
CA SER A 42 -25.21 -51.56 2.55
C SER A 42 -26.23 -52.17 3.50
N HIS A 43 -25.84 -53.16 4.32
CA HIS A 43 -26.78 -53.82 5.21
C HIS A 43 -27.28 -52.84 6.30
N PRO A 44 -28.60 -52.76 6.57
CA PRO A 44 -29.19 -51.81 7.54
C PRO A 44 -28.54 -51.82 8.92
N LYS A 45 -28.16 -53.01 9.42
CA LYS A 45 -27.44 -53.16 10.70
C LYS A 45 -26.09 -52.44 10.78
N LEU A 46 -25.49 -52.03 9.66
CA LEU A 46 -24.25 -51.26 9.60
C LEU A 46 -24.50 -49.81 9.22
N THR A 47 -25.39 -49.56 8.25
CA THR A 47 -25.75 -48.21 7.81
C THR A 47 -26.58 -47.46 8.85
N GLU A 48 -27.55 -48.11 9.50
CA GLU A 48 -28.47 -47.51 10.50
C GLU A 48 -28.05 -47.82 11.95
N ASP A 49 -26.81 -48.24 12.17
CA ASP A 49 -26.35 -48.62 13.50
C ASP A 49 -26.28 -47.42 14.46
N HIS A 50 -26.98 -47.53 15.59
CA HIS A 50 -27.00 -46.54 16.66
C HIS A 50 -25.90 -46.72 17.70
N THR A 51 -25.04 -47.74 17.57
CA THR A 51 -23.94 -47.93 18.52
C THR A 51 -22.86 -46.85 18.33
N ILE A 52 -22.50 -46.19 19.43
CA ILE A 52 -21.60 -45.03 19.46
C ILE A 52 -20.20 -45.39 18.92
N ASN A 53 -19.66 -46.54 19.35
CA ASN A 53 -18.30 -46.99 18.99
C ASN A 53 -18.32 -48.39 18.36
N ASN A 54 -18.78 -48.51 17.11
CA ASN A 54 -18.76 -49.79 16.40
C ASN A 54 -17.39 -50.09 15.76
N GLY A 55 -16.54 -50.84 16.46
CA GLY A 55 -15.24 -51.28 15.93
C GLY A 55 -15.31 -52.11 14.64
N ASN A 56 -16.38 -52.89 14.44
CA ASN A 56 -16.56 -53.65 13.20
C ASN A 56 -16.84 -52.72 12.01
N LYS A 57 -17.70 -51.71 12.19
CA LYS A 57 -17.99 -50.70 11.17
C LYS A 57 -16.70 -49.98 10.76
N LEU A 58 -15.90 -49.54 11.73
CA LEU A 58 -14.60 -48.92 11.44
C LEU A 58 -13.67 -49.82 10.62
N LEU A 59 -13.49 -51.09 11.02
CA LEU A 59 -12.60 -52.01 10.30
C LEU A 59 -13.10 -52.34 8.89
N ILE A 60 -14.41 -52.48 8.69
CA ILE A 60 -14.98 -52.69 7.36
C ILE A 60 -14.68 -51.48 6.45
N PHE A 61 -14.82 -50.27 6.96
CA PHE A 61 -14.50 -49.05 6.21
C PHE A 61 -13.00 -48.88 5.95
N ILE A 62 -12.13 -49.30 6.90
CA ILE A 62 -10.68 -49.37 6.66
C ILE A 62 -10.37 -50.33 5.51
N LEU A 63 -10.97 -51.52 5.53
CA LEU A 63 -10.80 -52.51 4.46
C LEU A 63 -11.26 -51.94 3.12
N LEU A 64 -12.46 -51.35 3.06
CA LEU A 64 -12.98 -50.74 1.83
C LEU A 64 -12.03 -49.64 1.32
N GLN A 65 -11.60 -48.73 2.18
CA GLN A 65 -10.68 -47.66 1.83
C GLN A 65 -9.37 -48.19 1.25
N GLN A 66 -8.86 -49.30 1.80
CA GLN A 66 -7.66 -49.94 1.33
C GLN A 66 -7.86 -50.62 -0.04
N LEU A 67 -9.00 -51.26 -0.28
CA LEU A 67 -9.34 -51.84 -1.58
C LEU A 67 -9.52 -50.77 -2.67
N LEU A 68 -10.16 -49.65 -2.32
CA LEU A 68 -10.37 -48.51 -3.22
C LEU A 68 -9.09 -47.79 -3.65
N THR A 69 -7.93 -48.10 -3.05
CA THR A 69 -6.64 -47.63 -3.57
C THR A 69 -6.32 -48.21 -4.95
N GLU A 70 -6.88 -49.36 -5.30
CA GLU A 70 -6.74 -49.93 -6.64
C GLU A 70 -7.81 -49.37 -7.58
N LYS A 71 -7.36 -48.74 -8.66
CA LYS A 71 -8.23 -48.07 -9.63
C LYS A 71 -9.27 -49.02 -10.24
N ILE A 72 -8.92 -50.29 -10.44
CA ILE A 72 -9.84 -51.28 -11.02
C ILE A 72 -11.00 -51.59 -10.06
N PHE A 73 -10.71 -51.74 -8.76
CA PHE A 73 -11.73 -51.98 -7.74
C PHE A 73 -12.69 -50.79 -7.69
N LEU A 74 -12.16 -49.57 -7.58
CA LEU A 74 -12.96 -48.34 -7.57
C LEU A 74 -13.84 -48.18 -8.82
N THR A 75 -13.29 -48.47 -10.01
CA THR A 75 -14.05 -48.38 -11.26
C THR A 75 -15.17 -49.41 -11.30
N ASN A 76 -14.89 -50.65 -10.89
CA ASN A 76 -15.89 -51.71 -10.83
C ASN A 76 -16.99 -51.39 -9.81
N THR A 77 -16.64 -50.91 -8.61
CA THR A 77 -17.63 -50.47 -7.61
C THR A 77 -18.54 -49.38 -8.17
N LEU A 78 -17.96 -48.36 -8.82
CA LEU A 78 -18.73 -47.26 -9.38
C LEU A 78 -19.60 -47.68 -10.58
N THR A 79 -19.19 -48.71 -11.33
CA THR A 79 -19.89 -49.14 -12.54
C THR A 79 -21.00 -50.16 -12.23
N TYR A 80 -20.74 -51.14 -11.37
CA TYR A 80 -21.61 -52.29 -11.18
C TYR A 80 -22.46 -52.23 -9.90
N GLU A 81 -21.98 -51.60 -8.83
CA GLU A 81 -22.64 -51.65 -7.52
C GLU A 81 -23.53 -50.42 -7.29
N HIS A 82 -24.68 -50.37 -7.97
CA HIS A 82 -25.62 -49.24 -7.91
C HIS A 82 -26.24 -49.02 -6.54
N ASP A 83 -26.75 -50.07 -5.89
CA ASP A 83 -27.39 -49.97 -4.57
C ASP A 83 -26.40 -49.50 -3.51
N PHE A 84 -25.16 -49.98 -3.58
CA PHE A 84 -24.09 -49.57 -2.68
C PHE A 84 -23.79 -48.07 -2.79
N LYS A 85 -23.68 -47.52 -4.01
CA LYS A 85 -23.47 -46.07 -4.21
C LYS A 85 -24.57 -45.23 -3.56
N GLN A 86 -25.83 -45.67 -3.64
CA GLN A 86 -26.96 -44.95 -3.05
C GLN A 86 -27.02 -45.06 -1.53
N GLN A 87 -26.65 -46.22 -0.97
CA GLN A 87 -26.68 -46.49 0.47
C GLN A 87 -25.47 -45.90 1.21
N LEU A 88 -24.31 -45.80 0.56
CA LEU A 88 -23.09 -45.33 1.22
C LEU A 88 -23.25 -43.93 1.86
N PRO A 89 -23.80 -42.90 1.19
CA PRO A 89 -24.10 -41.61 1.80
C PRO A 89 -25.11 -41.64 2.95
N MET A 90 -25.93 -42.69 3.04
CA MET A 90 -26.99 -42.85 4.05
C MET A 90 -26.46 -43.37 5.40
N CYS A 91 -25.17 -43.69 5.49
CA CYS A 91 -24.56 -44.15 6.74
C CYS A 91 -24.85 -43.17 7.89
N LEU A 92 -25.49 -43.68 8.94
CA LEU A 92 -25.74 -42.96 10.17
C LEU A 92 -24.40 -42.67 10.84
N ILE A 93 -24.22 -41.39 11.18
CA ILE A 93 -23.07 -40.84 11.88
C ILE A 93 -23.60 -40.16 13.13
N ILE A 94 -23.07 -40.56 14.28
CA ILE A 94 -23.36 -39.92 15.56
C ILE A 94 -22.17 -39.04 15.90
N VAL A 95 -22.45 -37.78 16.18
CA VAL A 95 -21.45 -36.80 16.62
C VAL A 95 -21.97 -36.16 17.89
N ASP A 96 -21.18 -36.30 18.95
CA ASP A 96 -21.28 -35.55 20.19
C ASP A 96 -19.91 -34.92 20.43
N HIS A 97 -19.87 -33.59 20.56
CA HIS A 97 -18.64 -32.82 20.70
C HIS A 97 -18.13 -32.76 22.15
N GLU A 98 -18.87 -33.34 23.09
CA GLU A 98 -18.50 -33.42 24.50
C GLU A 98 -18.02 -34.82 24.90
N ASP A 99 -18.36 -35.86 24.12
CA ASP A 99 -17.94 -37.24 24.37
C ASP A 99 -16.54 -37.52 23.78
N GLN A 100 -15.54 -37.59 24.66
CA GLN A 100 -14.14 -37.83 24.26
C GLN A 100 -13.92 -39.19 23.58
N GLU A 101 -14.60 -40.25 23.99
CA GLU A 101 -14.44 -41.57 23.37
C GLU A 101 -14.99 -41.57 21.95
N LEU A 102 -16.18 -40.98 21.77
CA LEU A 102 -16.79 -40.82 20.46
C LEU A 102 -15.94 -39.90 19.55
N ILE A 103 -15.37 -38.81 20.09
CA ILE A 103 -14.46 -37.94 19.32
C ILE A 103 -13.25 -38.72 18.81
N LEU A 104 -12.63 -39.57 19.64
CA LEU A 104 -11.48 -40.38 19.24
C LEU A 104 -11.85 -41.39 18.15
N TYR A 105 -13.00 -42.06 18.28
CA TYR A 105 -13.52 -42.94 17.23
C TYR A 105 -13.78 -42.17 15.93
N ASN A 106 -14.46 -41.03 16.00
CA ASN A 106 -14.85 -40.23 14.85
C ASN A 106 -13.65 -39.58 14.14
N ARG A 107 -12.56 -39.27 14.85
CA ARG A 107 -11.30 -38.82 14.20
C ARG A 107 -10.81 -39.82 13.16
N LEU A 108 -10.93 -41.11 13.43
CA LEU A 108 -10.56 -42.16 12.49
C LEU A 108 -11.69 -42.43 11.48
N PHE A 109 -12.91 -42.67 11.97
CA PHE A 109 -14.01 -43.11 11.14
C PHE A 109 -14.42 -42.05 10.10
N LEU A 110 -14.58 -40.78 10.52
CA LEU A 110 -15.02 -39.70 9.63
C LEU A 110 -13.98 -39.42 8.55
N PHE A 111 -12.69 -39.43 8.90
CA PHE A 111 -11.61 -39.27 7.92
C PHE A 111 -11.72 -40.32 6.81
N ILE A 112 -11.84 -41.60 7.19
CA ILE A 112 -11.95 -42.70 6.25
C ILE A 112 -13.23 -42.58 5.42
N TYR A 113 -14.37 -42.38 6.09
CA TYR A 113 -15.67 -42.26 5.43
C TYR A 113 -15.69 -41.15 4.37
N TYR A 114 -15.27 -39.94 4.74
CA TYR A 114 -15.23 -38.83 3.78
C TYR A 114 -14.14 -38.98 2.73
N ASN A 115 -13.02 -39.66 3.02
CA ASN A 115 -12.02 -39.95 2.00
C ASN A 115 -12.55 -40.91 0.91
N ILE A 116 -13.38 -41.89 1.27
CA ILE A 116 -14.08 -42.76 0.30
C ILE A 116 -15.04 -41.94 -0.56
N LEU A 117 -15.89 -41.11 0.05
CA LEU A 117 -16.82 -40.24 -0.68
C LEU A 117 -16.06 -39.30 -1.62
N LYS A 118 -14.94 -38.72 -1.17
CA LYS A 118 -14.05 -37.89 -1.98
C LYS A 118 -13.53 -38.64 -3.20
N GLN A 119 -13.01 -39.87 -3.03
CA GLN A 119 -12.55 -40.69 -4.14
C GLN A 119 -13.69 -40.93 -5.16
N PHE A 120 -14.90 -41.19 -4.70
CA PHE A 120 -16.04 -41.40 -5.60
C PHE A 120 -16.39 -40.12 -6.36
N CYS A 121 -16.37 -38.96 -5.69
CA CYS A 121 -16.59 -37.67 -6.33
C CYS A 121 -15.51 -37.33 -7.37
N GLN A 122 -14.23 -37.63 -7.09
CA GLN A 122 -13.13 -37.39 -8.03
C GLN A 122 -13.31 -38.18 -9.33
N TYR A 123 -13.81 -39.41 -9.24
CA TYR A 123 -13.97 -40.29 -10.39
C TYR A 123 -15.31 -40.10 -11.13
N SER A 124 -16.40 -39.80 -10.42
CA SER A 124 -17.74 -39.68 -11.00
C SER A 124 -18.40 -38.33 -10.70
N TRP A 125 -18.64 -37.56 -11.76
CA TRP A 125 -19.44 -36.33 -11.66
C TRP A 125 -20.89 -36.64 -11.27
N LEU A 126 -21.50 -37.69 -11.84
CA LEU A 126 -22.88 -38.06 -11.53
C LEU A 126 -23.05 -38.32 -10.02
N TYR A 127 -22.09 -39.02 -9.42
CA TYR A 127 -22.07 -39.25 -7.98
C TYR A 127 -21.94 -37.94 -7.19
N SER A 128 -21.05 -37.03 -7.64
CA SER A 128 -20.88 -35.71 -7.03
C SER A 128 -22.17 -34.88 -7.07
N LYS A 129 -22.89 -34.92 -8.20
CA LYS A 129 -24.17 -34.24 -8.40
C LYS A 129 -25.26 -34.80 -7.47
N GLU A 130 -25.34 -36.12 -7.30
CA GLU A 130 -26.29 -36.76 -6.38
C GLU A 130 -25.94 -36.52 -4.91
N LEU A 131 -24.64 -36.46 -4.58
CA LEU A 131 -24.16 -36.22 -3.22
C LEU A 131 -24.34 -34.76 -2.78
N ALA A 132 -24.23 -33.80 -3.70
CA ALA A 132 -24.30 -32.36 -3.39
C ALA A 132 -25.57 -31.94 -2.61
N PRO A 133 -26.80 -32.28 -3.04
CA PRO A 133 -28.02 -31.96 -2.29
C PRO A 133 -28.36 -32.99 -1.19
N HIS A 134 -27.49 -33.97 -0.95
CA HIS A 134 -27.78 -35.06 -0.04
C HIS A 134 -27.92 -34.59 1.42
N LYS A 135 -28.94 -35.07 2.14
CA LYS A 135 -29.23 -34.64 3.53
C LYS A 135 -28.04 -34.86 4.46
N ASN A 136 -27.37 -36.02 4.38
CA ASN A 136 -26.21 -36.31 5.21
C ASN A 136 -24.98 -35.46 4.83
N MET A 137 -24.88 -35.02 3.56
CA MET A 137 -23.83 -34.09 3.16
C MET A 137 -24.09 -32.71 3.79
N SER A 138 -25.31 -32.18 3.65
CA SER A 138 -25.72 -30.92 4.32
C SER A 138 -25.57 -31.02 5.85
N TRP A 139 -25.87 -32.18 6.45
CA TRP A 139 -25.65 -32.43 7.87
C TRP A 139 -24.16 -32.43 8.25
N ALA A 140 -23.30 -33.09 7.48
CA ALA A 140 -21.86 -33.12 7.72
C ALA A 140 -21.24 -31.73 7.65
N LEU A 141 -21.66 -30.93 6.66
CA LEU A 141 -21.24 -29.54 6.54
C LEU A 141 -21.68 -28.69 7.75
N LYS A 142 -22.82 -28.99 8.38
CA LYS A 142 -23.33 -28.27 9.56
C LYS A 142 -22.70 -28.71 10.88
N ASN A 143 -22.38 -29.99 11.03
CA ASN A 143 -22.05 -30.58 12.33
C ASN A 143 -20.62 -31.17 12.41
N VAL A 144 -19.91 -31.31 11.30
CA VAL A 144 -18.52 -31.79 11.29
C VAL A 144 -17.58 -30.69 10.84
N LEU A 145 -17.85 -30.07 9.68
CA LEU A 145 -16.97 -29.07 9.06
C LEU A 145 -16.62 -27.85 9.97
N PRO A 146 -17.51 -27.33 10.84
CA PRO A 146 -17.17 -26.22 11.74
C PRO A 146 -16.24 -26.62 12.91
N TYR A 147 -15.97 -27.91 13.09
CA TYR A 147 -15.24 -28.44 14.25
C TYR A 147 -13.84 -28.92 13.86
N VAL A 148 -13.10 -28.07 13.15
CA VAL A 148 -11.74 -28.36 12.64
C VAL A 148 -10.78 -28.76 13.76
N HIS A 149 -10.92 -28.15 14.94
CA HIS A 149 -10.13 -28.47 16.12
C HIS A 149 -10.39 -29.89 16.67
N LEU A 150 -11.57 -30.47 16.41
CA LEU A 150 -11.91 -31.84 16.81
C LEU A 150 -11.57 -32.84 15.70
N TYR A 151 -11.86 -32.52 14.45
CA TYR A 151 -11.79 -33.44 13.30
C TYR A 151 -11.00 -32.88 12.10
N PRO A 152 -9.71 -32.52 12.25
CA PRO A 152 -8.96 -31.80 11.22
C PRO A 152 -8.91 -32.56 9.88
N ASP A 153 -8.53 -33.85 9.91
CA ASP A 153 -8.36 -34.66 8.70
C ASP A 153 -9.69 -34.88 7.97
N ALA A 154 -10.78 -35.09 8.71
CA ALA A 154 -12.12 -35.26 8.14
C ALA A 154 -12.63 -33.97 7.49
N CYS A 155 -12.38 -32.82 8.13
CA CYS A 155 -12.74 -31.52 7.59
C CYS A 155 -11.96 -31.19 6.31
N GLU A 156 -10.69 -31.61 6.20
CA GLU A 156 -9.91 -31.51 4.96
C GLU A 156 -10.53 -32.33 3.82
N GLN A 157 -10.97 -33.56 4.10
CA GLN A 157 -11.66 -34.39 3.10
C GLN A 157 -12.98 -33.76 2.65
N LEU A 158 -13.79 -33.28 3.60
CA LEU A 158 -15.04 -32.58 3.30
C LEU A 158 -14.82 -31.31 2.48
N SER A 159 -13.84 -30.49 2.85
CA SER A 159 -13.44 -29.31 2.09
C SER A 159 -13.08 -29.70 0.64
N THR A 160 -12.32 -30.78 0.47
CA THR A 160 -11.94 -31.28 -0.86
C THR A 160 -13.15 -31.75 -1.67
N ILE A 161 -14.12 -32.45 -1.07
CA ILE A 161 -15.38 -32.82 -1.74
C ILE A 161 -16.11 -31.57 -2.23
N CYS A 162 -16.26 -30.56 -1.37
CA CYS A 162 -16.90 -29.29 -1.72
C CYS A 162 -16.19 -28.61 -2.90
N LYS A 163 -14.86 -28.63 -2.93
CA LYS A 163 -14.05 -28.08 -4.02
C LYS A 163 -14.23 -28.86 -5.33
N ILE A 164 -14.29 -30.18 -5.28
CA ILE A 164 -14.56 -31.03 -6.46
C ILE A 164 -15.93 -30.69 -7.06
N ILE A 165 -16.96 -30.57 -6.22
CA ILE A 165 -18.31 -30.19 -6.67
C ILE A 165 -18.31 -28.77 -7.25
N SER A 166 -17.64 -27.83 -6.57
CA SER A 166 -17.64 -26.40 -6.94
C SER A 166 -16.83 -26.07 -8.19
N ARG A 167 -15.76 -26.84 -8.45
CA ARG A 167 -14.86 -26.68 -9.61
C ARG A 167 -15.26 -27.56 -10.79
N ALA A 168 -16.43 -28.21 -10.75
CA ALA A 168 -16.91 -29.00 -11.88
C ALA A 168 -17.12 -28.08 -13.10
N ASN A 169 -16.04 -27.90 -13.86
CA ASN A 169 -16.00 -27.19 -15.11
C ASN A 169 -15.49 -28.20 -16.13
N ARG A 170 -16.44 -28.98 -16.64
CA ARG A 170 -16.20 -29.84 -17.80
C ARG A 170 -16.96 -29.14 -18.90
N ASP A 171 -16.31 -28.83 -20.01
CA ASP A 171 -16.89 -28.15 -21.18
C ASP A 171 -18.15 -28.85 -21.77
N ASN A 172 -18.60 -29.94 -21.14
CA ASN A 172 -19.71 -30.82 -21.49
C ASN A 172 -20.82 -30.89 -20.41
N LEU A 173 -20.86 -29.98 -19.42
CA LEU A 173 -21.93 -29.98 -18.41
C LEU A 173 -23.23 -29.37 -18.96
N THR A 174 -24.37 -29.94 -18.57
CA THR A 174 -25.69 -29.43 -18.94
C THR A 174 -26.03 -28.16 -18.15
N VAL A 175 -27.01 -27.37 -18.62
CA VAL A 175 -27.50 -26.19 -17.91
C VAL A 175 -28.02 -26.56 -16.51
N ASP A 176 -28.66 -27.73 -16.37
CA ASP A 176 -29.15 -28.25 -15.09
C ASP A 176 -27.99 -28.58 -14.13
N ASP A 177 -26.86 -29.09 -14.65
CA ASP A 177 -25.65 -29.33 -13.86
C ASP A 177 -25.06 -28.02 -13.34
N GLN A 178 -24.98 -27.00 -14.20
CA GLN A 178 -24.48 -25.68 -13.81
C GLN A 178 -25.36 -25.04 -12.73
N GLN A 179 -26.68 -25.13 -12.88
CA GLN A 179 -27.62 -24.64 -11.88
C GLN A 179 -27.47 -25.38 -10.53
N SER A 180 -27.26 -26.71 -10.56
CA SER A 180 -27.02 -27.51 -9.36
C SER A 180 -25.74 -27.06 -8.62
N ILE A 181 -24.67 -26.74 -9.36
CA ILE A 181 -23.41 -26.22 -8.78
C ILE A 181 -23.65 -24.84 -8.15
N ILE A 182 -24.38 -23.96 -8.82
CA ILE A 182 -24.70 -22.62 -8.32
C ILE A 182 -25.52 -22.71 -7.01
N GLU A 183 -26.49 -23.61 -6.94
CA GLU A 183 -27.30 -23.85 -5.74
C GLU A 183 -26.46 -24.42 -4.60
N PHE A 184 -25.58 -25.38 -4.89
CA PHE A 184 -24.65 -25.92 -3.91
C PHE A 184 -23.71 -24.83 -3.36
N LYS A 185 -23.10 -24.00 -4.21
CA LYS A 185 -22.27 -22.86 -3.79
C LYS A 185 -23.06 -21.88 -2.91
N LYS A 186 -24.31 -21.56 -3.27
CA LYS A 186 -25.20 -20.69 -2.47
C LYS A 186 -25.46 -21.23 -1.07
N GLU A 187 -25.71 -22.55 -0.96
CA GLU A 187 -25.89 -23.24 0.33
C GLU A 187 -24.58 -23.24 1.12
N LEU A 188 -23.46 -23.59 0.48
CA LEU A 188 -22.15 -23.65 1.12
C LEU A 188 -21.72 -22.28 1.67
N TYR A 189 -21.90 -21.19 0.91
CA TYR A 189 -21.69 -19.84 1.43
C TYR A 189 -22.61 -19.50 2.62
N SER A 190 -23.88 -19.89 2.56
CA SER A 190 -24.82 -19.64 3.67
C SER A 190 -24.37 -20.32 4.96
N LEU A 191 -23.70 -21.45 4.83
CA LEU A 191 -23.22 -22.28 5.92
C LEU A 191 -21.89 -21.78 6.49
N ILE A 192 -20.84 -21.64 5.67
CA ILE A 192 -19.49 -21.32 6.18
C ILE A 192 -19.42 -19.93 6.84
N TYR A 193 -20.24 -18.98 6.38
CA TYR A 193 -20.34 -17.64 6.97
C TYR A 193 -21.28 -17.55 8.19
N ARG A 194 -21.85 -18.68 8.63
CA ARG A 194 -22.67 -18.80 9.84
C ARG A 194 -22.04 -19.71 10.90
N PHE A 195 -20.79 -20.12 10.73
CA PHE A 195 -20.07 -20.89 11.75
C PHE A 195 -20.01 -20.12 13.07
N ASN A 196 -20.27 -20.81 14.17
CA ASN A 196 -20.28 -20.21 15.51
C ASN A 196 -18.87 -19.80 15.96
N ASP A 197 -17.87 -20.63 15.66
CA ASP A 197 -16.47 -20.34 15.99
C ASP A 197 -15.63 -20.13 14.71
N ILE A 198 -15.66 -18.88 14.25
CA ILE A 198 -14.90 -18.43 13.08
C ILE A 198 -13.39 -18.56 13.32
N ARG A 199 -12.93 -18.41 14.58
CA ARG A 199 -11.50 -18.37 14.90
C ARG A 199 -10.84 -19.74 14.83
N SER A 200 -11.54 -20.82 15.13
CA SER A 200 -10.99 -22.17 14.93
C SER A 200 -11.16 -22.68 13.50
N SER A 201 -12.10 -22.12 12.73
CA SER A 201 -12.46 -22.60 11.39
C SER A 201 -11.98 -21.70 10.25
N TRP A 202 -11.17 -20.68 10.55
CA TRP A 202 -10.80 -19.64 9.58
C TRP A 202 -10.13 -20.19 8.33
N SER A 203 -9.29 -21.21 8.48
CA SER A 203 -8.52 -21.81 7.39
C SER A 203 -9.45 -22.42 6.35
N ILE A 204 -10.45 -23.19 6.79
CA ILE A 204 -11.46 -23.81 5.91
C ILE A 204 -12.35 -22.77 5.26
N ILE A 205 -12.80 -21.76 6.01
CA ILE A 205 -13.64 -20.69 5.44
C ILE A 205 -12.87 -19.97 4.33
N LEU A 206 -11.61 -19.59 4.58
CA LEU A 206 -10.79 -18.85 3.63
C LEU A 206 -10.45 -19.71 2.40
N ASP A 207 -10.08 -20.96 2.61
CA ASP A 207 -9.72 -21.93 1.58
C ASP A 207 -10.91 -22.26 0.65
N LEU A 208 -12.09 -22.54 1.21
CA LEU A 208 -13.30 -22.74 0.42
C LEU A 208 -13.74 -21.45 -0.31
N THR A 209 -13.59 -20.29 0.35
CA THR A 209 -13.91 -19.01 -0.29
C THR A 209 -12.99 -18.73 -1.47
N ARG A 210 -11.69 -19.03 -1.34
CA ARG A 210 -10.69 -18.92 -2.41
C ARG A 210 -11.00 -19.80 -3.59
N ASP A 211 -11.42 -21.02 -3.34
CA ASP A 211 -11.73 -21.96 -4.41
C ASP A 211 -13.05 -21.67 -5.11
N MET A 212 -14.04 -21.14 -4.39
CA MET A 212 -15.34 -20.82 -4.96
C MET A 212 -15.38 -19.45 -5.63
N CYS A 213 -14.66 -18.44 -5.12
CA CYS A 213 -14.74 -17.05 -5.57
C CYS A 213 -13.53 -16.67 -6.43
N ASP A 214 -13.72 -16.56 -7.74
CA ASP A 214 -12.71 -15.96 -8.61
C ASP A 214 -12.72 -14.44 -8.47
N LEU A 215 -11.66 -13.89 -7.85
CA LEU A 215 -11.50 -12.45 -7.63
C LEU A 215 -11.48 -11.65 -8.94
N GLN A 216 -11.08 -12.25 -10.07
CA GLN A 216 -10.93 -11.53 -11.34
C GLN A 216 -12.22 -11.53 -12.17
N ALA A 217 -13.00 -12.61 -12.15
CA ALA A 217 -14.15 -12.78 -13.05
C ALA A 217 -15.52 -12.68 -12.36
N SER A 218 -15.64 -12.99 -11.06
CA SER A 218 -16.95 -13.31 -10.47
C SER A 218 -17.52 -12.16 -9.60
N HIS A 219 -18.38 -11.31 -10.18
CA HIS A 219 -19.12 -10.29 -9.41
C HIS A 219 -20.28 -10.90 -8.59
N ASP A 220 -20.91 -11.96 -9.07
CA ASP A 220 -22.08 -12.57 -8.42
C ASP A 220 -21.72 -13.33 -7.13
N GLU A 221 -20.60 -14.05 -7.10
CA GLU A 221 -20.14 -14.73 -5.88
C GLU A 221 -19.74 -13.72 -4.80
N ARG A 222 -19.07 -12.64 -5.17
CA ARG A 222 -18.77 -11.51 -4.28
C ARG A 222 -20.03 -10.90 -3.69
N PHE A 223 -21.08 -10.71 -4.49
CA PHE A 223 -22.38 -10.25 -4.02
C PHE A 223 -23.03 -11.24 -3.04
N GLN A 224 -22.92 -12.55 -3.31
CA GLN A 224 -23.43 -13.59 -2.40
C GLN A 224 -22.71 -13.59 -1.05
N ILE A 225 -21.40 -13.39 -1.04
CA ILE A 225 -20.60 -13.28 0.19
C ILE A 225 -21.04 -12.05 1.00
N LEU A 226 -21.18 -10.89 0.35
CA LEU A 226 -21.62 -9.64 1.00
C LEU A 226 -22.97 -9.81 1.72
N THR A 227 -23.95 -10.43 1.04
CA THR A 227 -25.30 -10.62 1.58
C THR A 227 -25.39 -11.63 2.73
N ARG A 228 -24.31 -12.39 3.02
CA ARG A 228 -24.25 -13.45 4.03
C ARG A 228 -23.33 -13.12 5.20
N ARG A 229 -23.21 -11.85 5.59
CA ARG A 229 -22.28 -11.40 6.66
C ARG A 229 -20.81 -11.65 6.33
N GLY A 230 -20.43 -11.62 5.06
CA GLY A 230 -19.06 -11.82 4.63
C GLY A 230 -18.07 -10.83 5.25
N LEU A 231 -18.41 -9.53 5.32
CA LEU A 231 -17.49 -8.50 5.85
C LEU A 231 -17.15 -8.71 7.34
N PRO A 232 -18.12 -8.87 8.27
CA PRO A 232 -17.80 -9.20 9.66
C PRO A 232 -16.93 -10.45 9.81
N VAL A 233 -17.32 -11.56 9.16
CA VAL A 233 -16.62 -12.85 9.28
C VAL A 233 -15.19 -12.76 8.75
N LEU A 234 -15.00 -12.18 7.56
CA LEU A 234 -13.67 -12.01 6.97
C LEU A 234 -12.80 -11.05 7.80
N THR A 235 -13.40 -10.07 8.47
CA THR A 235 -12.68 -9.19 9.41
C THR A 235 -12.24 -9.96 10.65
N THR A 236 -13.07 -10.83 11.22
CA THR A 236 -12.68 -11.71 12.34
C THR A 236 -11.56 -12.66 11.94
N ILE A 237 -11.61 -13.22 10.73
CA ILE A 237 -10.54 -14.04 10.16
C ILE A 237 -9.26 -13.21 10.03
N PHE A 238 -9.35 -11.98 9.52
CA PHE A 238 -8.20 -11.07 9.40
C PHE A 238 -7.55 -10.81 10.75
N LEU A 239 -8.33 -10.55 11.82
CA LEU A 239 -7.78 -10.33 13.16
C LEU A 239 -7.06 -11.57 13.71
N THR A 240 -7.55 -12.76 13.38
CA THR A 240 -6.94 -14.04 13.79
C THR A 240 -5.63 -14.29 13.04
N ILE A 241 -5.63 -14.08 11.72
CA ILE A 241 -4.43 -14.18 10.87
C ILE A 241 -3.41 -13.11 11.26
N PHE A 242 -3.85 -11.88 11.56
CA PHE A 242 -2.98 -10.78 11.98
C PHE A 242 -2.21 -11.14 13.26
N THR A 243 -2.89 -11.66 14.28
CA THR A 243 -2.23 -12.12 15.51
C THR A 243 -1.25 -13.26 15.22
N SER A 244 -1.68 -14.25 14.43
CA SER A 244 -0.83 -15.39 14.05
C SER A 244 0.41 -14.95 13.26
N TYR A 245 0.26 -13.97 12.37
CA TYR A 245 1.35 -13.41 11.55
C TYR A 245 2.42 -12.72 12.41
N HIS A 246 2.05 -12.14 13.54
CA HIS A 246 2.97 -11.47 14.46
C HIS A 246 3.49 -12.35 15.61
N ASP A 247 2.83 -13.48 15.89
CA ASP A 247 3.20 -14.40 16.99
C ASP A 247 4.11 -15.56 16.56
N GLN A 248 4.15 -15.96 15.27
CA GLN A 248 4.74 -17.24 14.86
C GLN A 248 6.26 -17.27 14.66
N THR A 249 6.83 -18.47 14.85
CA THR A 249 8.20 -18.87 14.53
C THR A 249 8.38 -19.04 13.01
N GLN A 250 9.62 -18.87 12.51
CA GLN A 250 9.95 -18.62 11.10
C GLN A 250 9.39 -19.60 10.04
N THR A 251 8.96 -20.81 10.40
CA THR A 251 8.65 -21.88 9.43
C THR A 251 7.27 -21.81 8.78
N GLN A 252 6.32 -21.04 9.32
CA GLN A 252 4.95 -20.90 8.78
C GLN A 252 4.59 -19.49 8.29
N ILE A 253 5.57 -18.57 8.29
CA ILE A 253 5.32 -17.17 7.95
C ILE A 253 4.88 -17.00 6.49
N SER A 254 5.42 -17.80 5.56
CA SER A 254 5.11 -17.65 4.12
C SER A 254 3.67 -18.03 3.77
N THR A 255 3.13 -19.09 4.36
CA THR A 255 1.74 -19.52 4.13
C THR A 255 0.76 -18.50 4.72
N ILE A 256 1.00 -18.05 5.96
CA ILE A 256 0.17 -17.04 6.63
C ILE A 256 0.23 -15.70 5.90
N GLN A 257 1.41 -15.32 5.39
CA GLN A 257 1.56 -14.11 4.56
C GLN A 257 0.68 -14.18 3.31
N ASN A 258 0.68 -15.31 2.60
CA ASN A 258 -0.16 -15.48 1.41
C ASN A 258 -1.66 -15.44 1.74
N ASP A 259 -2.06 -16.06 2.86
CA ASP A 259 -3.43 -15.99 3.34
C ASP A 259 -3.86 -14.57 3.72
N LEU A 260 -2.97 -13.81 4.37
CA LEU A 260 -3.17 -12.40 4.70
C LEU A 260 -3.33 -11.55 3.44
N ILE A 261 -2.44 -11.69 2.45
CA ILE A 261 -2.49 -10.96 1.18
C ILE A 261 -3.80 -11.28 0.44
N TYR A 262 -4.16 -12.55 0.34
CA TYR A 262 -5.41 -12.98 -0.28
C TYR A 262 -6.63 -12.36 0.42
N LEU A 263 -6.65 -12.36 1.75
CA LEU A 263 -7.75 -11.80 2.53
C LEU A 263 -7.88 -10.28 2.37
N LEU A 264 -6.76 -9.55 2.37
CA LEU A 264 -6.76 -8.10 2.09
C LEU A 264 -7.35 -7.81 0.71
N CYS A 265 -6.95 -8.59 -0.30
CA CYS A 265 -7.48 -8.45 -1.66
C CYS A 265 -8.97 -8.81 -1.74
N LEU A 266 -9.39 -9.88 -1.05
CA LEU A 266 -10.79 -10.31 -1.03
C LEU A 266 -11.68 -9.22 -0.44
N ILE A 267 -11.36 -8.70 0.76
CA ILE A 267 -12.16 -7.65 1.39
C ILE A 267 -12.21 -6.40 0.50
N ALA A 268 -11.08 -5.99 -0.09
CA ALA A 268 -11.04 -4.86 -1.01
C ALA A 268 -11.97 -5.05 -2.23
N ASN A 269 -11.95 -6.24 -2.84
CA ASN A 269 -12.82 -6.57 -3.98
C ASN A 269 -14.30 -6.68 -3.61
N LEU A 270 -14.62 -7.07 -2.37
CA LEU A 270 -15.99 -7.04 -1.86
C LEU A 270 -16.47 -5.60 -1.71
N LEU A 271 -15.63 -4.68 -1.22
CA LEU A 271 -15.99 -3.26 -1.13
C LEU A 271 -16.19 -2.63 -2.52
N ASP A 272 -15.38 -2.99 -3.52
CA ASP A 272 -15.63 -2.55 -4.91
C ASP A 272 -16.99 -3.02 -5.42
N THR A 273 -17.35 -4.26 -5.12
CA THR A 273 -18.64 -4.83 -5.50
C THR A 273 -19.78 -4.09 -4.78
N ALA A 274 -19.61 -3.78 -3.49
CA ALA A 274 -20.58 -2.99 -2.74
C ALA A 274 -20.74 -1.59 -3.34
N ASP A 275 -19.64 -0.90 -3.68
CA ASP A 275 -19.66 0.44 -4.27
C ASP A 275 -20.38 0.47 -5.62
N ILE A 276 -20.19 -0.55 -6.46
CA ILE A 276 -20.92 -0.69 -7.74
C ILE A 276 -22.43 -0.76 -7.48
N HIS A 277 -22.88 -1.50 -6.47
CA HIS A 277 -24.30 -1.59 -6.13
C HIS A 277 -24.85 -0.35 -5.41
N ILE A 278 -24.02 0.36 -4.65
CA ILE A 278 -24.40 1.60 -3.95
C ILE A 278 -24.60 2.75 -4.94
N LYS A 279 -23.85 2.78 -6.05
CA LYS A 279 -23.94 3.80 -7.11
C LYS A 279 -25.14 3.62 -8.05
N LYS A 280 -25.78 2.45 -8.07
CA LYS A 280 -27.00 2.20 -8.85
C LYS A 280 -28.17 3.04 -8.30
N PRO A 281 -29.15 3.42 -9.16
CA PRO A 281 -30.34 4.16 -8.72
C PRO A 281 -31.05 3.45 -7.57
N GLN A 282 -31.75 4.20 -6.70
CA GLN A 282 -32.28 3.73 -5.41
C GLN A 282 -33.18 2.50 -5.55
N THR A 283 -32.58 1.31 -5.47
CA THR A 283 -33.25 0.02 -5.45
C THR A 283 -33.16 -0.58 -4.05
N ASN A 284 -33.97 -1.60 -3.76
CA ASN A 284 -33.85 -2.39 -2.53
C ASN A 284 -32.43 -2.96 -2.33
N SER A 285 -31.73 -3.29 -3.42
CA SER A 285 -30.33 -3.74 -3.37
C SER A 285 -29.38 -2.66 -2.87
N THR A 286 -29.57 -1.40 -3.30
CA THR A 286 -28.77 -0.24 -2.86
C THR A 286 -28.92 -0.01 -1.34
N ILE A 287 -30.16 -0.03 -0.83
CA ILE A 287 -30.44 0.16 0.60
C ILE A 287 -29.82 -0.97 1.42
N ASN A 288 -29.97 -2.22 0.95
CA ASN A 288 -29.37 -3.38 1.61
C ASN A 288 -27.84 -3.26 1.67
N MET A 289 -27.18 -2.88 0.57
CA MET A 289 -25.72 -2.72 0.56
C MET A 289 -25.23 -1.61 1.50
N ARG A 290 -25.91 -0.46 1.53
CA ARG A 290 -25.60 0.59 2.52
C ARG A 290 -25.77 0.10 3.95
N ASN A 291 -26.79 -0.73 4.21
CA ASN A 291 -27.01 -1.31 5.53
C ASN A 291 -25.88 -2.29 5.92
N ILE A 292 -25.49 -3.19 5.00
CA ILE A 292 -24.41 -4.16 5.20
C ILE A 292 -23.10 -3.45 5.56
N VAL A 293 -22.68 -2.51 4.72
CA VAL A 293 -21.38 -1.85 4.88
C VAL A 293 -21.39 -0.80 6.00
N GLY A 294 -22.51 -0.11 6.18
CA GLY A 294 -22.67 0.95 7.17
C GLY A 294 -22.86 0.42 8.59
N THR A 295 -23.84 -0.46 8.82
CA THR A 295 -24.33 -0.83 10.16
C THR A 295 -23.98 -2.27 10.57
N GLN A 296 -23.98 -3.22 9.63
CA GLN A 296 -23.75 -4.63 9.96
C GLN A 296 -22.26 -4.95 10.15
N TRP A 297 -21.38 -4.16 9.53
CA TRP A 297 -19.94 -4.28 9.67
C TRP A 297 -19.40 -3.44 10.84
N LYS A 298 -19.51 -3.98 12.05
CA LYS A 298 -19.14 -3.28 13.29
C LYS A 298 -17.64 -3.26 13.54
N GLU A 299 -16.92 -4.24 13.01
CA GLU A 299 -15.49 -4.49 13.22
C GLU A 299 -14.60 -3.57 12.35
N LYS A 300 -15.19 -2.71 11.51
CA LYS A 300 -14.45 -1.86 10.55
C LYS A 300 -13.40 -0.95 11.20
N MET A 301 -13.68 -0.42 12.39
CA MET A 301 -12.72 0.44 13.10
C MET A 301 -11.54 -0.34 13.65
N GLU A 302 -11.77 -1.56 14.15
CA GLU A 302 -10.70 -2.44 14.57
C GLU A 302 -9.85 -2.88 13.38
N LEU A 303 -10.48 -3.17 12.24
CA LEU A 303 -9.78 -3.43 10.99
C LEU A 303 -8.86 -2.26 10.60
N VAL A 304 -9.37 -1.02 10.60
CA VAL A 304 -8.55 0.17 10.29
C VAL A 304 -7.35 0.26 11.22
N ALA A 305 -7.55 0.10 12.54
CA ALA A 305 -6.46 0.16 13.51
C ALA A 305 -5.36 -0.89 13.22
N LYS A 306 -5.75 -2.13 12.92
CA LYS A 306 -4.79 -3.20 12.60
C LYS A 306 -4.14 -3.04 11.22
N LEU A 307 -4.86 -2.54 10.22
CA LEU A 307 -4.29 -2.21 8.91
C LEU A 307 -3.20 -1.14 9.02
N LEU A 308 -3.40 -0.12 9.86
CA LEU A 308 -2.37 0.87 10.14
C LEU A 308 -1.11 0.23 10.75
N LEU A 309 -1.25 -0.76 11.62
CA LEU A 309 -0.11 -1.49 12.18
C LEU A 309 0.65 -2.34 11.15
N LEU A 310 0.04 -2.67 10.00
CA LEU A 310 0.75 -3.31 8.89
C LEU A 310 1.64 -2.33 8.12
N LEU A 311 1.47 -1.01 8.31
CA LEU A 311 2.23 0.02 7.61
C LEU A 311 3.56 0.31 8.32
N ASN A 312 4.51 -0.61 8.18
CA ASN A 312 5.85 -0.48 8.77
C ASN A 312 6.94 -1.12 7.87
N SER A 313 8.20 -0.93 8.27
CA SER A 313 9.38 -1.38 7.55
C SER A 313 9.70 -2.88 7.74
N TYR A 314 8.95 -3.60 8.58
CA TYR A 314 9.08 -5.05 8.78
C TYR A 314 8.20 -5.87 7.85
N ASN A 315 7.16 -5.25 7.29
CA ASN A 315 6.31 -5.88 6.29
C ASN A 315 6.83 -5.64 4.86
N SER A 316 6.53 -6.55 3.94
CA SER A 316 6.89 -6.39 2.54
C SER A 316 6.13 -5.23 1.88
N SER A 317 6.63 -4.75 0.73
CA SER A 317 5.95 -3.72 -0.06
C SER A 317 4.56 -4.18 -0.52
N GLU A 318 4.38 -5.46 -0.79
CA GLU A 318 3.10 -6.03 -1.21
C GLU A 318 2.04 -5.95 -0.10
N ILE A 319 2.36 -6.40 1.12
CA ILE A 319 1.42 -6.31 2.27
C ILE A 319 1.03 -4.86 2.52
N ARG A 320 2.02 -3.95 2.53
CA ARG A 320 1.74 -2.51 2.71
C ARG A 320 0.83 -1.98 1.61
N GLN A 321 1.09 -2.32 0.35
CA GLN A 321 0.26 -1.85 -0.76
C GLN A 321 -1.18 -2.37 -0.64
N ARG A 322 -1.37 -3.66 -0.35
CA ARG A 322 -2.72 -4.23 -0.14
C ARG A 322 -3.42 -3.61 1.06
N ALA A 323 -2.70 -3.29 2.13
CA ALA A 323 -3.25 -2.57 3.28
C ALA A 323 -3.68 -1.15 2.90
N PHE A 324 -2.89 -0.40 2.12
CA PHE A 324 -3.28 0.91 1.61
C PHE A 324 -4.50 0.86 0.69
N ASP A 325 -4.53 -0.09 -0.24
CA ASP A 325 -5.66 -0.27 -1.17
C ASP A 325 -6.95 -0.54 -0.41
N LEU A 326 -6.88 -1.38 0.63
CA LEU A 326 -8.03 -1.66 1.50
C LEU A 326 -8.38 -0.43 2.35
N LEU A 327 -7.43 0.21 3.03
CA LEU A 327 -7.66 1.41 3.84
C LEU A 327 -8.39 2.50 3.06
N LYS A 328 -7.97 2.79 1.82
CA LYS A 328 -8.64 3.76 0.93
C LYS A 328 -10.11 3.43 0.66
N LYS A 329 -10.45 2.15 0.56
CA LYS A 329 -11.84 1.70 0.37
C LYS A 329 -12.63 1.75 1.68
N VAL A 330 -12.02 1.38 2.81
CA VAL A 330 -12.69 1.39 4.12
C VAL A 330 -13.04 2.81 4.56
N ILE A 331 -12.17 3.80 4.36
CA ILE A 331 -12.44 5.19 4.78
C ILE A 331 -13.70 5.78 4.15
N VAL A 332 -14.05 5.35 2.92
CA VAL A 332 -15.26 5.77 2.21
C VAL A 332 -16.53 5.21 2.86
N GLN A 333 -16.39 4.16 3.68
CA GLN A 333 -17.49 3.49 4.38
C GLN A 333 -17.64 3.94 5.84
N LEU A 334 -16.80 4.88 6.30
CA LEU A 334 -16.82 5.40 7.66
C LEU A 334 -17.82 6.56 7.80
N THR A 335 -18.36 6.71 9.01
CA THR A 335 -19.08 7.93 9.36
C THR A 335 -18.10 9.09 9.53
N ILE A 336 -18.60 10.33 9.49
CA ILE A 336 -17.77 11.54 9.69
C ILE A 336 -17.04 11.51 11.05
N GLN A 337 -17.72 11.03 12.09
CA GLN A 337 -17.16 10.91 13.42
C GLN A 337 -16.02 9.88 13.45
N ASP A 338 -16.25 8.70 12.88
CA ASP A 338 -15.24 7.64 12.76
C ASP A 338 -14.02 8.13 11.95
N LEU A 339 -14.25 8.85 10.85
CA LEU A 339 -13.19 9.41 10.02
C LEU A 339 -12.31 10.38 10.80
N THR A 340 -12.91 11.24 11.63
CA THR A 340 -12.19 12.18 12.50
C THR A 340 -11.42 11.45 13.61
N GLN A 341 -11.96 10.34 14.13
CA GLN A 341 -11.25 9.48 15.08
C GLN A 341 -10.04 8.79 14.43
N VAL A 342 -10.18 8.27 13.22
CA VAL A 342 -9.07 7.68 12.45
C VAL A 342 -7.98 8.72 12.22
N ALA A 343 -8.32 9.92 11.79
CA ALA A 343 -7.34 10.99 11.58
C ALA A 343 -6.59 11.35 12.87
N SER A 344 -7.31 11.53 13.98
CA SER A 344 -6.70 11.78 15.29
C SER A 344 -5.79 10.62 15.72
N HIS A 345 -6.22 9.37 15.54
CA HIS A 345 -5.45 8.19 15.90
C HIS A 345 -4.16 8.07 15.08
N ILE A 346 -4.22 8.27 13.76
CA ILE A 346 -3.04 8.28 12.89
C ILE A 346 -2.08 9.38 13.34
N LYS A 347 -2.56 10.60 13.55
CA LYS A 347 -1.74 11.74 13.99
C LYS A 347 -0.99 11.41 15.30
N THR A 348 -1.72 11.00 16.34
CA THR A 348 -1.11 10.69 17.64
C THR A 348 -0.08 9.56 17.54
N THR A 349 -0.39 8.50 16.79
CA THR A 349 0.54 7.37 16.63
C THR A 349 1.78 7.78 15.83
N HIS A 350 1.60 8.64 14.82
CA HIS A 350 2.67 9.21 14.01
C HIS A 350 3.60 10.07 14.85
N GLU A 351 3.07 11.01 15.62
CA GLU A 351 3.85 11.89 16.51
C GLU A 351 4.59 11.07 17.59
N GLN A 352 3.94 10.06 18.17
CA GLN A 352 4.57 9.15 19.13
C GLN A 352 5.76 8.41 18.51
N ALA A 353 5.59 7.87 17.31
CA ALA A 353 6.66 7.17 16.60
C ALA A 353 7.79 8.13 16.20
N ALA A 354 7.45 9.34 15.74
CA ALA A 354 8.40 10.39 15.41
C ALA A 354 9.14 10.94 16.65
N SER A 355 8.58 10.83 17.86
CA SER A 355 9.28 11.29 19.08
C SER A 355 10.44 10.37 19.51
N GLN A 356 10.51 9.14 18.99
CA GLN A 356 11.54 8.17 19.38
C GLN A 356 12.92 8.56 18.86
N SER A 357 13.93 8.57 19.75
CA SER A 357 15.32 8.95 19.42
C SER A 357 16.00 7.94 18.50
N HIS A 358 15.73 6.65 18.65
CA HIS A 358 16.31 5.57 17.85
C HIS A 358 15.23 4.66 17.26
N PRO A 359 14.72 4.99 16.06
CA PRO A 359 13.80 4.15 15.31
C PRO A 359 14.35 2.75 15.07
N GLN A 360 13.58 1.72 15.42
CA GLN A 360 13.86 0.37 14.93
C GLN A 360 13.36 0.26 13.48
N LEU A 361 14.28 0.19 12.53
CA LEU A 361 13.98 0.04 11.11
C LEU A 361 14.03 -1.43 10.71
N GLY A 362 12.94 -1.91 10.12
CA GLY A 362 12.82 -3.27 9.62
C GLY A 362 13.60 -3.53 8.32
N PRO A 363 13.65 -4.80 7.88
CA PRO A 363 14.41 -5.24 6.70
C PRO A 363 13.92 -4.67 5.37
N TYR A 364 12.67 -4.23 5.27
CA TYR A 364 12.09 -3.65 4.06
C TYR A 364 12.16 -2.12 4.01
N PHE A 365 12.88 -1.48 4.94
CA PHE A 365 13.19 -0.07 4.83
C PHE A 365 14.19 0.17 3.69
N PRO A 366 14.03 1.22 2.86
CA PRO A 366 14.99 1.55 1.81
C PRO A 366 16.40 1.75 2.38
N ARG A 367 17.41 1.08 1.78
CA ARG A 367 18.83 1.21 2.10
C ARG A 367 19.63 1.34 0.81
N ARG A 368 20.79 2.01 0.82
CA ARG A 368 21.63 2.07 -0.39
C ARG A 368 22.17 0.68 -0.68
N LYS A 369 22.09 0.25 -1.95
CA LYS A 369 22.71 -0.99 -2.40
C LYS A 369 24.22 -0.83 -2.21
N GLN A 370 24.82 -1.62 -1.31
CA GLN A 370 26.28 -1.74 -1.31
C GLN A 370 26.70 -2.27 -2.68
N PRO A 371 27.78 -1.77 -3.30
CA PRO A 371 28.31 -2.35 -4.52
C PRO A 371 28.76 -3.78 -4.22
N VAL A 372 27.94 -4.74 -4.60
CA VAL A 372 28.29 -6.16 -4.61
C VAL A 372 29.24 -6.35 -5.77
N ASN A 373 30.48 -6.76 -5.49
CA ASN A 373 31.43 -7.17 -6.52
C ASN A 373 30.79 -8.25 -7.42
N ASN A 374 30.93 -8.03 -8.72
CA ASN A 374 30.35 -8.82 -9.81
C ASN A 374 30.38 -10.33 -9.61
N SER A 375 29.22 -10.94 -9.37
CA SER A 375 28.69 -12.08 -10.13
C SER A 375 27.33 -12.50 -9.55
N GLN A 376 26.36 -12.79 -10.44
CA GLN A 376 25.03 -13.34 -10.18
C GLN A 376 23.89 -12.31 -9.96
N GLN A 377 23.47 -11.69 -11.07
CA GLN A 377 22.07 -11.31 -11.25
C GLN A 377 21.38 -12.37 -12.10
N GLN A 378 20.44 -13.11 -11.51
CA GLN A 378 19.06 -13.23 -11.98
C GLN A 378 18.33 -14.29 -11.16
N GLY A 379 17.28 -13.84 -10.46
CA GLY A 379 16.12 -14.65 -10.10
C GLY A 379 16.34 -15.84 -9.19
N THR A 380 16.57 -15.60 -7.89
CA THR A 380 16.06 -16.46 -6.80
C THR A 380 16.15 -15.68 -5.49
N ILE A 381 15.09 -15.80 -4.68
CA ILE A 381 15.17 -15.57 -3.25
C ILE A 381 16.20 -16.56 -2.74
N ASP A 382 17.33 -16.12 -2.20
CA ASP A 382 18.08 -16.91 -1.23
C ASP A 382 19.01 -16.04 -0.38
N HIS A 383 18.73 -16.11 0.92
CA HIS A 383 19.63 -16.13 2.05
C HIS A 383 21.14 -15.97 1.75
N ILE A 384 21.77 -14.97 2.39
CA ILE A 384 22.81 -15.18 3.42
C ILE A 384 23.15 -13.83 4.06
N GLY A 385 23.08 -13.81 5.39
CA GLY A 385 23.39 -12.66 6.22
C GLY A 385 22.82 -12.83 7.63
N THR A 386 23.09 -13.97 8.25
CA THR A 386 22.74 -14.31 9.64
C THR A 386 23.34 -13.29 10.60
N GLN A 387 22.54 -12.31 11.02
CA GLN A 387 22.49 -11.86 12.41
C GLN A 387 21.02 -11.55 12.75
N SER A 388 20.55 -12.30 13.75
CA SER A 388 19.33 -12.08 14.53
C SER A 388 18.74 -10.67 14.48
N VAL A 389 17.54 -10.54 13.92
CA VAL A 389 16.55 -9.62 14.48
C VAL A 389 15.33 -10.46 14.86
N HIS A 390 15.57 -11.40 15.78
CA HIS A 390 14.54 -12.08 16.55
C HIS A 390 14.29 -11.24 17.80
N THR A 391 13.31 -10.35 17.70
CA THR A 391 12.39 -10.08 18.80
C THR A 391 10.98 -10.26 18.22
N PRO A 392 9.98 -10.70 19.01
CA PRO A 392 8.60 -10.62 18.57
C PRO A 392 8.33 -9.14 18.30
N PHE A 393 8.30 -8.78 17.01
CA PHE A 393 8.14 -7.40 16.63
C PHE A 393 6.71 -7.00 16.97
N ARG A 394 6.55 -6.30 18.08
CA ARG A 394 5.26 -5.74 18.46
C ARG A 394 4.80 -4.87 17.28
N PRO A 395 3.67 -5.21 16.65
CA PRO A 395 3.22 -4.48 15.48
C PRO A 395 3.00 -3.02 15.85
N HIS A 396 3.67 -2.12 15.14
CA HIS A 396 3.56 -0.68 15.33
C HIS A 396 3.40 0.02 13.99
N PHE A 397 2.80 1.19 14.01
CA PHE A 397 2.75 2.09 12.86
C PHE A 397 4.15 2.64 12.58
N GLY A 398 4.56 2.69 11.32
CA GLY A 398 5.94 3.00 10.91
C GLY A 398 6.04 3.86 9.65
N MET A 399 5.05 4.74 9.41
CA MET A 399 5.04 5.68 8.29
C MET A 399 5.28 7.13 8.72
N TYR A 400 6.36 7.36 9.47
CA TYR A 400 6.86 8.70 9.77
C TYR A 400 8.20 8.95 9.07
N PHE A 401 8.47 10.20 8.74
CA PHE A 401 9.72 10.59 8.10
C PHE A 401 10.63 11.37 9.06
N LYS A 402 11.93 11.08 9.00
CA LYS A 402 12.98 11.91 9.60
C LYS A 402 14.16 11.96 8.64
N THR A 403 14.66 13.16 8.37
CA THR A 403 15.85 13.36 7.53
C THR A 403 17.07 12.61 8.04
N GLN A 404 17.18 12.44 9.37
CA GLN A 404 18.26 11.67 10.03
C GLN A 404 18.26 10.16 9.70
N LEU A 405 17.14 9.62 9.21
CA LEU A 405 17.03 8.21 8.82
C LEU A 405 17.55 7.95 7.39
N LEU A 406 17.81 9.01 6.62
CA LEU A 406 18.32 8.89 5.26
C LEU A 406 19.85 8.72 5.26
N GLU A 407 20.32 7.76 4.47
CA GLU A 407 21.76 7.50 4.33
C GLU A 407 22.48 8.59 3.49
N THR A 408 21.75 9.28 2.61
CA THR A 408 22.27 10.38 1.77
C THR A 408 21.22 11.47 1.57
N SER A 409 21.69 12.69 1.30
CA SER A 409 20.80 13.77 0.87
C SER A 409 20.21 13.48 -0.52
N LYS A 410 18.99 13.96 -0.74
CA LYS A 410 18.29 13.87 -2.02
C LYS A 410 19.14 14.39 -3.19
N GLY A 411 19.02 13.75 -4.35
CA GLY A 411 19.74 14.10 -5.58
C GLY A 411 21.14 13.49 -5.70
N ARG A 412 21.65 12.84 -4.64
CA ARG A 412 22.96 12.14 -4.68
C ARG A 412 22.86 10.71 -5.22
N ASP A 413 21.75 10.04 -5.00
CA ASP A 413 21.52 8.64 -5.40
C ASP A 413 20.07 8.49 -5.88
N LEU A 414 19.87 8.58 -7.20
CA LEU A 414 18.54 8.57 -7.81
C LEU A 414 17.79 7.25 -7.57
N ASP A 415 18.50 6.12 -7.42
CA ASP A 415 17.87 4.84 -7.15
C ASP A 415 17.38 4.76 -5.71
N PHE A 416 18.19 5.22 -4.77
CA PHE A 416 17.79 5.34 -3.36
C PHE A 416 16.63 6.33 -3.19
N ASP A 417 16.70 7.49 -3.84
CA ASP A 417 15.61 8.49 -3.82
C ASP A 417 14.30 7.90 -4.36
N ARG A 418 14.36 7.12 -5.46
CA ARG A 418 13.20 6.39 -5.99
C ARG A 418 12.66 5.36 -5.00
N ALA A 419 13.52 4.64 -4.29
CA ALA A 419 13.12 3.66 -3.29
C ALA A 419 12.46 4.32 -2.06
N VAL A 420 13.01 5.43 -1.57
CA VAL A 420 12.42 6.25 -0.50
C VAL A 420 11.06 6.79 -0.95
N HIS A 421 10.98 7.30 -2.18
CA HIS A 421 9.74 7.79 -2.75
C HIS A 421 8.68 6.68 -2.81
N ALA A 422 9.02 5.51 -3.34
CA ALA A 422 8.11 4.36 -3.43
C ALA A 422 7.62 3.88 -2.05
N TYR A 423 8.44 4.02 -1.00
CA TYR A 423 8.07 3.63 0.37
C TYR A 423 7.04 4.57 1.00
N TYR A 424 7.25 5.89 0.93
CA TYR A 424 6.40 6.88 1.60
C TYR A 424 5.22 7.36 0.74
N SER A 425 5.34 7.44 -0.59
CA SER A 425 4.29 7.96 -1.48
C SER A 425 2.89 7.37 -1.27
N PRO A 426 2.73 6.04 -1.04
CA PRO A 426 1.41 5.46 -0.80
C PRO A 426 0.73 6.01 0.45
N TYR A 427 1.50 6.30 1.51
CA TYR A 427 1.00 6.89 2.75
C TYR A 427 0.48 8.32 2.51
N HIS A 428 1.29 9.19 1.90
CA HIS A 428 0.84 10.55 1.59
C HIS A 428 -0.40 10.57 0.70
N THR A 429 -0.47 9.67 -0.30
CA THR A 429 -1.64 9.54 -1.18
C THR A 429 -2.88 9.06 -0.42
N PHE A 430 -2.71 8.18 0.57
CA PHE A 430 -3.81 7.74 1.43
C PHE A 430 -4.34 8.89 2.30
N ILE A 431 -3.46 9.68 2.92
CA ILE A 431 -3.85 10.83 3.73
C ILE A 431 -4.54 11.91 2.89
N ASP A 432 -4.05 12.17 1.68
CA ASP A 432 -4.70 13.04 0.70
C ASP A 432 -6.10 12.52 0.31
N SER A 433 -6.23 11.20 0.06
CA SER A 433 -7.54 10.57 -0.24
C SER A 433 -8.53 10.73 0.93
N LEU A 434 -8.04 10.61 2.17
CA LEU A 434 -8.84 10.84 3.39
C LEU A 434 -9.34 12.28 3.46
N ALA A 435 -8.47 13.26 3.19
CA ALA A 435 -8.81 14.68 3.17
C ALA A 435 -9.86 15.01 2.10
N ARG A 436 -9.65 14.50 0.88
CA ARG A 436 -10.56 14.68 -0.26
C ARG A 436 -11.92 14.07 0.01
N TYR A 437 -11.96 12.88 0.61
CA TYR A 437 -13.21 12.25 1.01
C TYR A 437 -13.95 13.09 2.06
N ALA A 438 -13.25 13.57 3.11
CA ALA A 438 -13.84 14.43 4.12
C ALA A 438 -14.37 15.75 3.55
N TYR A 439 -13.63 16.36 2.62
CA TYR A 439 -14.06 17.56 1.92
C TYR A 439 -15.33 17.33 1.09
N ASN A 440 -15.38 16.24 0.31
CA ASN A 440 -16.56 15.88 -0.48
C ASN A 440 -17.82 15.61 0.37
N GLN A 441 -17.65 15.22 1.63
CA GLN A 441 -18.73 15.04 2.60
C GLN A 441 -19.06 16.32 3.39
N ASN A 442 -18.49 17.48 3.03
CA ASN A 442 -18.59 18.75 3.76
C ASN A 442 -18.21 18.63 5.24
N SER A 443 -17.22 17.78 5.54
CA SER A 443 -16.87 17.38 6.91
C SER A 443 -15.37 17.45 7.18
N LEU A 444 -14.70 18.42 6.56
CA LEU A 444 -13.26 18.62 6.74
C LEU A 444 -13.00 19.22 8.13
N SER A 445 -12.65 18.38 9.10
CA SER A 445 -12.42 18.80 10.48
C SER A 445 -10.98 19.27 10.71
N GLY A 446 -10.79 20.08 11.75
CA GLY A 446 -9.45 20.56 12.14
C GLY A 446 -8.47 19.42 12.46
N SER A 447 -8.93 18.26 12.96
CA SER A 447 -8.08 17.08 13.17
C SER A 447 -7.57 16.48 11.86
N ILE A 448 -8.41 16.46 10.81
CA ILE A 448 -8.03 15.98 9.48
C ILE A 448 -7.04 16.96 8.85
N LEU A 449 -7.32 18.27 8.90
CA LEU A 449 -6.41 19.31 8.41
C LEU A 449 -5.04 19.23 9.10
N ASN A 450 -5.01 19.05 10.40
CA ASN A 450 -3.79 18.84 11.17
C ASN A 450 -2.95 17.68 10.64
N LEU A 451 -3.56 16.51 10.47
CA LEU A 451 -2.89 15.32 9.98
C LEU A 451 -2.35 15.53 8.57
N VAL A 452 -3.17 16.07 7.67
CA VAL A 452 -2.79 16.32 6.27
C VAL A 452 -1.62 17.29 6.21
N THR A 453 -1.64 18.34 7.02
CA THR A 453 -0.59 19.37 7.01
C THR A 453 0.71 18.86 7.65
N LEU A 454 0.62 18.06 8.72
CA LEU A 454 1.77 17.36 9.30
C LEU A 454 2.45 16.48 8.23
N VAL A 455 1.67 15.65 7.56
CA VAL A 455 2.17 14.74 6.53
C VAL A 455 2.65 15.51 5.28
N ALA A 456 2.10 16.69 5.01
CA ALA A 456 2.57 17.57 3.95
C ALA A 456 3.97 18.14 4.25
N CYS A 457 4.27 18.52 5.51
CA CYS A 457 5.59 18.98 5.93
C CYS A 457 6.66 17.92 5.58
N GLU A 458 6.41 16.68 5.97
CA GLU A 458 7.29 15.54 5.69
C GLU A 458 7.40 15.21 4.19
N GLY A 459 6.28 15.33 3.46
CA GLY A 459 6.21 15.04 2.02
C GLY A 459 7.00 16.04 1.17
N VAL A 460 7.03 17.31 1.59
CA VAL A 460 7.87 18.33 0.96
C VAL A 460 9.34 18.03 1.23
N GLN A 461 9.75 17.86 2.48
CA GLN A 461 11.15 17.61 2.87
C GLN A 461 11.76 16.36 2.22
N SER A 462 11.01 15.28 2.13
CA SER A 462 11.51 14.00 1.61
C SER A 462 11.47 13.92 0.08
N MET A 463 10.37 14.37 -0.53
CA MET A 463 9.99 13.96 -1.88
C MET A 463 9.51 15.11 -2.75
N HIS A 464 9.41 16.34 -2.23
CA HIS A 464 8.80 17.49 -2.91
C HIS A 464 7.36 17.21 -3.39
N LEU A 465 6.60 16.43 -2.61
CA LEU A 465 5.19 16.15 -2.90
C LEU A 465 4.35 17.42 -2.76
N CYS A 466 3.46 17.67 -3.73
CA CYS A 466 2.58 18.84 -3.77
C CYS A 466 1.10 18.50 -3.50
N LEU A 467 0.80 17.35 -2.88
CA LEU A 467 -0.57 16.86 -2.69
C LEU A 467 -1.45 17.84 -1.90
N PHE A 468 -0.92 18.41 -0.81
CA PHE A 468 -1.64 19.40 -0.01
C PHE A 468 -1.90 20.69 -0.79
N ALA A 469 -0.89 21.20 -1.50
CA ALA A 469 -1.03 22.38 -2.35
C ALA A 469 -2.11 22.17 -3.44
N LYS A 470 -2.11 21.00 -4.09
CA LYS A 470 -3.15 20.61 -5.06
C LYS A 470 -4.54 20.59 -4.44
N LEU A 471 -4.71 19.98 -3.27
CA LEU A 471 -5.98 19.95 -2.56
C LEU A 471 -6.51 21.37 -2.30
N CYS A 472 -5.67 22.25 -1.75
CA CYS A 472 -6.04 23.64 -1.49
C CYS A 472 -6.43 24.38 -2.78
N LEU A 473 -5.63 24.26 -3.84
CA LEU A 473 -5.93 24.89 -5.14
C LEU A 473 -7.26 24.40 -5.71
N GLU A 474 -7.54 23.10 -5.66
CA GLU A 474 -8.81 22.55 -6.11
C GLU A 474 -10.00 23.10 -5.30
N ILE A 475 -9.86 23.24 -3.98
CA ILE A 475 -10.89 23.85 -3.11
C ILE A 475 -11.09 25.33 -3.50
N SER A 476 -10.01 26.06 -3.80
CA SER A 476 -10.09 27.46 -4.22
C SER A 476 -10.77 27.65 -5.58
N ASN A 477 -10.56 26.71 -6.51
CA ASN A 477 -11.16 26.73 -7.84
C ASN A 477 -12.68 26.46 -7.81
N GLN A 478 -13.20 25.81 -6.76
CA GLN A 478 -14.64 25.57 -6.63
C GLN A 478 -15.39 26.83 -6.24
N SER A 479 -14.93 27.57 -5.22
CA SER A 479 -15.47 28.88 -4.87
C SER A 479 -14.54 29.70 -3.96
N LYS A 480 -14.61 31.04 -4.08
CA LYS A 480 -13.90 31.96 -3.17
C LYS A 480 -14.31 31.76 -1.71
N THR A 481 -15.59 31.46 -1.45
CA THR A 481 -16.11 31.21 -0.09
C THR A 481 -15.50 29.96 0.52
N SER A 482 -15.38 28.86 -0.25
CA SER A 482 -14.74 27.63 0.21
C SER A 482 -13.26 27.83 0.54
N ALA A 483 -12.56 28.65 -0.26
CA ALA A 483 -11.18 29.03 0.03
C ALA A 483 -11.06 29.79 1.36
N GLN A 484 -11.95 30.76 1.60
CA GLN A 484 -11.96 31.55 2.84
C GLN A 484 -12.28 30.69 4.06
N THR A 485 -13.23 29.75 3.96
CA THR A 485 -13.55 28.80 5.04
C THR A 485 -12.35 27.90 5.34
N LEU A 486 -11.69 27.36 4.31
CA LEU A 486 -10.50 26.54 4.48
C LEU A 486 -9.37 27.33 5.15
N ILE A 487 -9.13 28.58 4.73
CA ILE A 487 -8.14 29.47 5.35
C ILE A 487 -8.49 29.66 6.83
N HIS A 488 -9.73 30.02 7.13
CA HIS A 488 -10.16 30.21 8.51
C HIS A 488 -9.90 28.95 9.35
N ASP A 489 -10.22 27.76 8.84
CA ASP A 489 -10.03 26.49 9.53
C ASP A 489 -8.56 26.06 9.65
N LEU A 490 -7.70 26.43 8.70
CA LEU A 490 -6.24 26.24 8.79
C LEU A 490 -5.57 27.20 9.79
N LEU A 491 -6.15 28.39 9.95
CA LEU A 491 -5.66 29.43 10.87
C LEU A 491 -6.16 29.26 12.30
N GLN A 492 -7.08 28.32 12.56
CA GLN A 492 -7.51 28.00 13.92
C GLN A 492 -6.31 27.52 14.77
N THR A 493 -6.36 27.81 16.07
CA THR A 493 -5.28 27.50 17.02
C THR A 493 -4.87 26.02 17.01
N SER A 494 -5.82 25.13 16.73
CA SER A 494 -5.61 23.69 16.69
C SER A 494 -4.80 23.21 15.47
N SER A 495 -4.85 23.89 14.33
CA SER A 495 -4.27 23.51 13.02
C SER A 495 -3.12 24.40 12.57
N SER A 496 -3.03 25.61 13.11
CA SER A 496 -2.08 26.64 12.71
C SER A 496 -0.59 26.26 12.83
N TYR A 497 -0.21 25.36 13.76
CA TYR A 497 1.20 25.01 13.97
C TYR A 497 1.83 24.34 12.75
N TYR A 498 1.26 23.21 12.29
CA TYR A 498 1.77 22.49 11.12
C TYR A 498 1.61 23.30 9.84
N PHE A 499 0.57 24.15 9.76
CA PHE A 499 0.38 25.03 8.61
C PHE A 499 1.45 26.11 8.50
N HIS A 500 1.80 26.75 9.62
CA HIS A 500 2.92 27.68 9.67
C HIS A 500 4.23 26.97 9.27
N HIS A 501 4.47 25.81 9.87
CA HIS A 501 5.69 25.05 9.62
C HIS A 501 5.80 24.55 8.17
N PHE A 502 4.67 24.20 7.54
CA PHE A 502 4.63 23.87 6.12
C PHE A 502 5.10 25.03 5.25
N ILE A 503 4.59 26.25 5.51
CA ILE A 503 5.00 27.45 4.78
C ILE A 503 6.48 27.76 5.02
N GLU A 504 6.95 27.62 6.26
CA GLU A 504 8.35 27.78 6.64
C GLU A 504 9.26 26.81 5.88
N ILE A 505 8.91 25.51 5.84
CA ILE A 505 9.67 24.50 5.10
C ILE A 505 9.76 24.86 3.61
N VAL A 506 8.64 25.22 2.97
CA VAL A 506 8.63 25.51 1.53
C VAL A 506 9.43 26.77 1.20
N LEU A 507 9.39 27.80 2.05
CA LEU A 507 10.04 29.09 1.81
C LEU A 507 11.49 29.16 2.32
N ILE A 508 11.87 28.41 3.35
CA ILE A 508 13.21 28.49 3.96
C ILE A 508 14.01 27.22 3.71
N ASP A 509 13.50 26.06 4.08
CA ASP A 509 14.31 24.83 4.12
C ASP A 509 14.43 24.17 2.73
N GLU A 510 13.33 24.11 1.98
CA GLU A 510 13.18 23.29 0.77
C GLU A 510 12.60 24.11 -0.40
N ARG A 511 13.21 25.28 -0.67
CA ARG A 511 12.78 26.19 -1.76
C ARG A 511 12.77 25.55 -3.15
N ILE A 512 13.57 24.51 -3.37
CA ILE A 512 13.55 23.72 -4.62
C ILE A 512 12.15 23.13 -4.87
N SER A 513 11.36 22.89 -3.82
CA SER A 513 9.98 22.42 -3.95
C SER A 513 9.06 23.40 -4.69
N LEU A 514 9.40 24.70 -4.76
CA LEU A 514 8.69 25.70 -5.57
C LEU A 514 8.85 25.48 -7.07
N TYR A 515 9.80 24.62 -7.48
CA TYR A 515 9.86 24.15 -8.86
C TYR A 515 8.54 23.45 -9.26
N GLN A 516 7.89 22.74 -8.32
CA GLN A 516 6.56 22.18 -8.53
C GLN A 516 5.52 23.30 -8.65
N ILE A 517 4.82 23.33 -9.78
CA ILE A 517 3.90 24.41 -10.12
C ILE A 517 2.77 24.58 -9.10
N ASP A 518 2.32 23.47 -8.50
CA ASP A 518 1.22 23.49 -7.53
C ASP A 518 1.64 24.14 -6.20
N ASN A 519 2.87 23.88 -5.71
CA ASN A 519 3.37 24.50 -4.48
C ASN A 519 3.53 26.01 -4.66
N TYR A 520 4.08 26.43 -5.81
CA TYR A 520 4.19 27.84 -6.17
C TYR A 520 2.80 28.51 -6.28
N SER A 521 1.91 27.93 -7.08
CA SER A 521 0.56 28.48 -7.31
C SER A 521 -0.24 28.57 -6.02
N PHE A 522 -0.13 27.56 -5.15
CA PHE A 522 -0.76 27.56 -3.83
C PHE A 522 -0.33 28.78 -3.01
N LEU A 523 0.98 28.99 -2.84
CA LEU A 523 1.48 30.13 -2.06
C LEU A 523 1.12 31.46 -2.71
N TYR A 524 1.22 31.55 -4.04
CA TYR A 524 0.86 32.74 -4.80
C TYR A 524 -0.63 33.11 -4.61
N THR A 525 -1.53 32.13 -4.56
CA THR A 525 -2.98 32.36 -4.36
C THR A 525 -3.35 32.60 -2.90
N TYR A 526 -2.86 31.78 -1.96
CA TYR A 526 -3.35 31.78 -0.57
C TYR A 526 -2.67 32.82 0.33
N LEU A 527 -1.38 33.13 0.14
CA LEU A 527 -0.68 34.06 1.04
C LEU A 527 -1.25 35.49 1.00
N PRO A 528 -1.54 36.10 -0.17
CA PRO A 528 -2.18 37.42 -0.20
C PRO A 528 -3.54 37.43 0.48
N MET A 529 -4.33 36.35 0.32
CA MET A 529 -5.63 36.20 0.98
C MET A 529 -5.49 36.16 2.50
N ILE A 530 -4.56 35.37 3.03
CA ILE A 530 -4.28 35.29 4.48
C ILE A 530 -3.84 36.65 5.03
N LEU A 531 -2.93 37.34 4.35
CA LEU A 531 -2.43 38.65 4.76
C LEU A 531 -3.53 39.73 4.72
N SER A 532 -4.46 39.64 3.77
CA SER A 532 -5.59 40.59 3.64
C SER A 532 -6.60 40.49 4.80
N MET A 533 -6.69 39.35 5.50
CA MET A 533 -7.60 39.16 6.64
C MET A 533 -7.30 40.10 7.82
N LYS A 534 -6.08 40.65 7.89
CA LYS A 534 -5.70 41.71 8.85
C LYS A 534 -6.47 43.02 8.64
N LYS A 535 -6.90 43.31 7.40
CA LYS A 535 -7.54 44.60 7.03
C LYS A 535 -9.03 44.66 7.40
N SER A 536 -9.71 43.53 7.60
CA SER A 536 -11.13 43.49 7.96
C SER A 536 -11.42 43.65 9.46
N SER A 537 -10.40 43.69 10.32
CA SER A 537 -10.55 43.80 11.78
C SER A 537 -9.84 45.04 12.35
N ALA A 538 -9.97 46.19 11.69
CA ALA A 538 -9.62 47.47 12.33
C ALA A 538 -10.68 47.82 13.40
N PRO A 539 -10.30 48.40 14.56
CA PRO A 539 -11.26 48.77 15.58
C PRO A 539 -12.18 49.88 15.04
N THR A 540 -13.47 49.59 14.87
CA THR A 540 -14.48 50.62 14.66
C THR A 540 -14.40 51.59 15.83
N THR A 541 -14.03 52.84 15.54
CA THR A 541 -14.20 53.99 16.42
C THR A 541 -15.57 53.95 17.10
N PRO A 542 -15.70 54.26 18.40
CA PRO A 542 -16.98 54.23 19.08
C PRO A 542 -17.81 55.44 18.63
N THR A 543 -18.59 55.30 17.57
CA THR A 543 -19.78 56.13 17.42
C THR A 543 -20.85 55.58 18.35
N SER A 544 -21.19 56.40 19.33
CA SER A 544 -22.26 56.20 20.30
C SER A 544 -23.55 55.61 19.69
N SER A 545 -24.21 54.79 20.50
CA SER A 545 -25.57 54.26 20.38
C SER A 545 -25.76 52.99 19.54
N ALA A 546 -25.67 51.83 20.18
CA ALA A 546 -26.75 50.85 20.27
C ALA A 546 -26.31 49.63 21.10
N ILE A 547 -27.23 49.13 21.91
CA ILE A 547 -27.07 47.98 22.80
C ILE A 547 -26.94 46.70 21.96
N ALA A 548 -25.77 46.08 21.95
CA ALA A 548 -25.57 44.71 21.44
C ALA A 548 -24.71 43.92 22.43
N ALA A 549 -25.12 42.68 22.68
CA ALA A 549 -24.54 41.76 23.67
C ALA A 549 -23.02 41.56 23.48
N PRO A 550 -22.26 41.31 24.55
CA PRO A 550 -20.81 41.14 24.45
C PRO A 550 -20.45 39.87 23.65
N PRO A 551 -19.48 39.92 22.73
CA PRO A 551 -18.96 38.72 22.09
C PRO A 551 -18.30 37.81 23.14
N THR A 552 -18.58 36.51 23.07
CA THR A 552 -18.04 35.49 23.97
C THR A 552 -16.51 35.47 23.95
N ALA A 553 -15.87 35.40 25.12
CA ALA A 553 -14.40 35.42 25.30
C ALA A 553 -13.60 34.45 24.40
N ALA A 554 -14.20 33.32 23.99
CA ALA A 554 -13.60 32.38 23.05
C ALA A 554 -13.35 32.96 21.65
N ALA A 555 -14.20 33.87 21.16
CA ALA A 555 -14.06 34.50 19.84
C ALA A 555 -12.91 35.52 19.80
N ASN A 556 -12.67 36.21 20.93
CA ASN A 556 -11.56 37.15 21.05
C ASN A 556 -10.21 36.43 21.08
N ILE A 557 -10.11 35.29 21.78
CA ILE A 557 -8.89 34.46 21.83
C ILE A 557 -8.53 33.92 20.44
N THR A 558 -9.53 33.52 19.64
CA THR A 558 -9.29 33.04 18.27
C THR A 558 -8.82 34.17 17.34
N ALA A 559 -9.40 35.38 17.45
CA ALA A 559 -9.01 36.53 16.65
C ALA A 559 -7.57 36.97 16.95
N ASP A 560 -7.19 37.03 18.23
CA ASP A 560 -5.82 37.35 18.64
C ASP A 560 -4.79 36.32 18.14
N SER A 561 -5.17 35.03 18.13
CA SER A 561 -4.30 33.96 17.63
C SER A 561 -4.05 34.04 16.12
N ILE A 562 -5.07 34.42 15.33
CA ILE A 562 -4.97 34.62 13.88
C ILE A 562 -4.08 35.83 13.57
N GLN A 563 -4.24 36.93 14.32
CA GLN A 563 -3.41 38.11 14.13
C GLN A 563 -1.93 37.85 14.46
N MET A 564 -1.64 37.09 15.53
CA MET A 564 -0.27 36.64 15.82
C MET A 564 0.29 35.74 14.71
N PHE A 565 -0.51 34.85 14.13
CA PHE A 565 -0.08 34.02 13.00
C PHE A 565 0.30 34.88 11.78
N ILE A 566 -0.54 35.85 11.43
CA ILE A 566 -0.29 36.77 10.31
C ILE A 566 1.01 37.55 10.54
N GLN A 567 1.26 38.05 11.75
CA GLN A 567 2.51 38.74 12.09
C GLN A 567 3.74 37.82 11.95
N ARG A 568 3.66 36.57 12.41
CA ARG A 568 4.76 35.59 12.23
C ARG A 568 5.01 35.30 10.76
N LEU A 569 3.95 35.24 9.94
CA LEU A 569 4.06 35.01 8.51
C LEU A 569 4.68 36.20 7.77
N GLU A 570 4.34 37.44 8.13
CA GLU A 570 5.01 38.65 7.62
C GLU A 570 6.51 38.63 7.95
N GLN A 571 6.89 38.27 9.19
CA GLN A 571 8.29 38.14 9.60
C GLN A 571 9.02 37.03 8.82
N LEU A 572 8.37 35.89 8.63
CA LEU A 572 8.90 34.76 7.85
C LEU A 572 9.18 35.16 6.40
N LEU A 573 8.25 35.87 5.76
CA LEU A 573 8.39 36.36 4.39
C LEU A 573 9.54 37.36 4.24
N ASN A 574 9.70 38.29 5.19
CA ASN A 574 10.83 39.22 5.20
C ASN A 574 12.18 38.48 5.34
N LYS A 575 12.25 37.52 6.26
CA LYS A 575 13.43 36.66 6.45
C LYS A 575 13.73 35.84 5.19
N THR A 576 12.70 35.33 4.51
CA THR A 576 12.83 34.58 3.25
C THR A 576 13.43 35.46 2.15
N CYS A 577 12.96 36.70 2.03
CA CYS A 577 13.49 37.67 1.06
C CYS A 577 14.99 37.92 1.27
N GLU A 578 15.41 38.19 2.51
CA GLU A 578 16.82 38.39 2.86
C GLU A 578 17.68 37.17 2.52
N HIS A 579 17.22 35.96 2.86
CA HIS A 579 17.92 34.71 2.54
C HIS A 579 18.02 34.46 1.02
N CYS A 580 16.97 34.74 0.26
CA CYS A 580 16.99 34.55 -1.20
C CYS A 580 17.97 35.52 -1.86
N LEU A 581 17.98 36.79 -1.46
CA LEU A 581 18.94 37.79 -1.96
C LEU A 581 20.37 37.40 -1.64
N GLN A 582 20.64 36.96 -0.41
CA GLN A 582 21.98 36.49 -0.01
C GLN A 582 22.39 35.22 -0.78
N SER A 583 21.47 34.28 -0.99
CA SER A 583 21.68 33.04 -1.74
C SER A 583 22.07 33.33 -3.19
N ILE A 584 21.31 34.17 -3.89
CA ILE A 584 21.57 34.59 -5.27
C ILE A 584 22.93 35.30 -5.37
N PHE A 585 23.24 36.19 -4.42
CA PHE A 585 24.52 36.89 -4.38
C PHE A 585 25.71 35.93 -4.18
N ASN A 586 25.61 35.02 -3.21
CA ASN A 586 26.65 34.03 -2.92
C ASN A 586 26.89 33.08 -4.11
N GLU A 587 25.83 32.68 -4.80
CA GLU A 587 25.94 31.80 -5.99
C GLU A 587 26.58 32.55 -7.16
N SER A 588 26.23 33.82 -7.35
CA SER A 588 26.89 34.69 -8.34
C SER A 588 28.38 34.84 -8.05
N GLN A 589 28.75 34.98 -6.77
CA GLN A 589 30.15 35.01 -6.31
C GLN A 589 30.88 33.66 -6.50
N THR A 590 30.21 32.54 -6.24
CA THR A 590 30.80 31.20 -6.43
C THR A 590 31.04 30.90 -7.91
N ASN A 591 30.10 31.30 -8.78
CA ASN A 591 30.25 31.22 -10.22
C ASN A 591 31.42 32.09 -10.71
N LEU A 592 31.64 33.26 -10.09
CA LEU A 592 32.82 34.09 -10.34
C LEU A 592 34.12 33.37 -9.96
N ASP A 593 34.22 32.83 -8.74
CA ASP A 593 35.43 32.14 -8.26
C ASP A 593 35.78 30.95 -9.17
N TRP A 594 34.76 30.26 -9.69
CA TRP A 594 34.94 29.21 -10.69
C TRP A 594 35.46 29.75 -12.03
N LEU A 595 34.86 30.82 -12.56
CA LEU A 595 35.29 31.49 -13.80
C LEU A 595 36.71 32.07 -13.69
N GLN A 596 37.12 32.53 -12.50
CA GLN A 596 38.44 33.11 -12.24
C GLN A 596 39.52 32.05 -11.98
N SER A 597 39.19 30.92 -11.34
CA SER A 597 40.22 29.99 -10.86
C SER A 597 40.88 29.15 -11.95
N TYR A 598 40.22 28.87 -13.10
CA TYR A 598 40.67 28.11 -14.30
C TYR A 598 41.58 26.85 -14.13
N LYS A 599 41.93 26.42 -12.92
CA LYS A 599 42.91 25.39 -12.58
C LYS A 599 42.61 24.83 -11.20
N LYS A 600 42.37 23.51 -11.17
CA LYS A 600 42.45 22.57 -10.03
C LYS A 600 41.71 22.96 -8.74
N LEU A 601 40.80 22.07 -8.35
CA LEU A 601 40.13 21.94 -7.06
C LEU A 601 38.95 22.89 -6.79
N LEU A 602 37.77 22.52 -7.30
CA LEU A 602 36.54 22.64 -6.50
C LEU A 602 35.79 21.32 -6.60
N LYS A 603 36.22 20.36 -5.77
CA LYS A 603 35.58 19.06 -5.56
C LYS A 603 34.38 19.14 -4.61
N SER A 604 33.94 20.33 -4.23
CA SER A 604 32.74 20.52 -3.44
C SER A 604 32.19 21.91 -3.70
N ILE A 605 31.09 21.97 -4.44
CA ILE A 605 29.87 22.75 -4.18
C ILE A 605 28.99 22.45 -5.40
N ASN A 606 28.05 21.51 -5.20
CA ASN A 606 26.96 21.25 -6.14
C ASN A 606 25.78 22.11 -5.68
N TYR A 607 25.75 23.39 -6.04
CA TYR A 607 24.48 24.14 -6.07
C TYR A 607 23.96 24.07 -7.51
N SER A 608 22.69 23.68 -7.65
CA SER A 608 22.05 23.42 -8.94
C SER A 608 21.19 24.63 -9.33
N ASN A 609 21.07 24.93 -10.64
CA ASN A 609 20.12 25.91 -11.21
C ASN A 609 18.73 25.88 -10.56
N THR A 610 18.30 24.69 -10.10
CA THR A 610 17.03 24.48 -9.41
C THR A 610 16.87 25.28 -8.11
N GLN A 611 17.96 25.57 -7.38
CA GLN A 611 17.92 26.37 -6.17
C GLN A 611 17.64 27.84 -6.48
N ILE A 612 18.34 28.42 -7.47
CA ILE A 612 18.09 29.80 -7.93
C ILE A 612 16.65 29.95 -8.43
N ILE A 613 16.14 28.99 -9.20
CA ILE A 613 14.73 29.01 -9.64
C ILE A 613 13.78 29.05 -8.44
N GLY A 614 14.07 28.28 -7.39
CA GLY A 614 13.31 28.32 -6.14
C GLY A 614 13.38 29.67 -5.44
N ASP A 615 14.57 30.27 -5.36
CA ASP A 615 14.81 31.59 -4.75
C ASP A 615 14.06 32.69 -5.50
N VAL A 616 14.11 32.68 -6.84
CA VAL A 616 13.39 33.62 -7.71
C VAL A 616 11.88 33.50 -7.51
N LYS A 617 11.34 32.28 -7.52
CA LYS A 617 9.91 32.04 -7.27
C LYS A 617 9.46 32.50 -5.88
N ALA A 618 10.30 32.34 -4.86
CA ALA A 618 10.00 32.86 -3.52
C ALA A 618 9.97 34.39 -3.50
N LEU A 619 10.88 35.06 -4.22
CA LEU A 619 10.87 36.52 -4.39
C LEU A 619 9.64 37.01 -5.16
N GLU A 620 9.20 36.29 -6.21
CA GLU A 620 7.94 36.59 -6.90
C GLU A 620 6.73 36.57 -5.95
N ILE A 621 6.63 35.55 -5.12
CA ILE A 621 5.57 35.42 -4.10
C ILE A 621 5.64 36.59 -3.10
N TYR A 622 6.84 36.94 -2.65
CA TYR A 622 7.06 38.06 -1.72
C TYR A 622 6.59 39.40 -2.30
N LEU A 623 6.94 39.69 -3.56
CA LEU A 623 6.51 40.88 -4.28
C LEU A 623 5.00 40.90 -4.50
N HIS A 624 4.41 39.75 -4.86
CA HIS A 624 2.97 39.62 -5.06
C HIS A 624 2.18 39.89 -3.76
N CYS A 625 2.71 39.51 -2.60
CA CYS A 625 2.11 39.82 -1.31
C CYS A 625 2.18 41.32 -0.92
N GLN A 626 2.79 42.18 -1.75
CA GLN A 626 2.90 43.63 -1.56
C GLN A 626 3.49 44.03 -0.20
N LEU A 627 4.39 43.22 0.36
CA LEU A 627 5.01 43.46 1.67
C LEU A 627 6.16 44.48 1.61
N THR A 628 6.45 45.10 0.46
CA THR A 628 7.61 46.00 0.27
C THR A 628 7.26 47.47 0.01
N ASN A 629 7.94 48.33 0.77
CA ASN A 629 8.25 49.73 0.41
C ASN A 629 9.60 49.86 -0.36
N ASP A 630 10.33 48.76 -0.60
CA ASP A 630 11.74 48.74 -1.06
C ASP A 630 11.96 47.90 -2.35
N LYS A 631 11.06 48.00 -3.35
CA LYS A 631 11.23 47.36 -4.69
C LYS A 631 12.61 47.66 -5.30
N SER A 632 13.12 48.86 -5.06
CA SER A 632 14.43 49.34 -5.51
C SER A 632 15.62 48.57 -4.95
N LYS A 633 15.56 48.07 -3.70
CA LYS A 633 16.68 47.32 -3.09
C LYS A 633 16.83 45.93 -3.71
N ILE A 634 15.71 45.23 -3.93
CA ILE A 634 15.67 43.93 -4.62
C ILE A 634 16.22 44.07 -6.03
N GLN A 635 15.73 45.09 -6.76
CA GLN A 635 16.20 45.41 -8.10
C GLN A 635 17.71 45.66 -8.14
N THR A 636 18.23 46.48 -7.21
CA THR A 636 19.67 46.81 -7.15
C THR A 636 20.55 45.56 -6.97
N ILE A 637 20.19 44.66 -6.05
CA ILE A 637 20.98 43.45 -5.78
C ILE A 637 20.99 42.50 -6.98
N ILE A 638 19.85 42.38 -7.68
CA ILE A 638 19.72 41.52 -8.85
C ILE A 638 20.45 42.11 -10.06
N GLU A 639 20.34 43.43 -10.28
CA GLU A 639 21.11 44.13 -11.30
C GLU A 639 22.62 44.02 -11.05
N GLN A 640 23.06 44.15 -9.79
CA GLN A 640 24.45 43.92 -9.41
C GLN A 640 24.87 42.48 -9.73
N SER A 641 24.06 41.49 -9.38
CA SER A 641 24.36 40.07 -9.65
C SER A 641 24.43 39.76 -11.16
N ILE A 642 23.50 40.30 -11.97
CA ILE A 642 23.49 40.13 -13.43
C ILE A 642 24.72 40.78 -14.05
N ARG A 643 24.98 42.06 -13.76
CA ARG A 643 26.16 42.78 -14.29
C ARG A 643 27.45 42.08 -13.93
N PHE A 644 27.52 41.52 -12.72
CA PHE A 644 28.67 40.79 -12.23
C PHE A 644 28.94 39.49 -12.99
N ILE A 645 27.89 38.73 -13.33
CA ILE A 645 28.02 37.51 -14.15
C ILE A 645 28.36 37.86 -15.61
N GLU A 646 27.70 38.86 -16.19
CA GLU A 646 27.90 39.29 -17.59
C GLU A 646 29.33 39.77 -17.87
N GLN A 647 29.92 40.56 -16.96
CA GLN A 647 31.28 41.09 -17.11
C GLN A 647 32.34 39.99 -17.19
N HIS A 648 32.16 38.87 -16.48
CA HIS A 648 33.15 37.79 -16.42
C HIS A 648 32.89 36.63 -17.38
N LEU A 649 31.65 36.46 -17.89
CA LEU A 649 31.34 35.53 -18.98
C LEU A 649 31.93 35.96 -20.33
N GLN A 650 32.18 37.27 -20.51
CA GLN A 650 32.82 37.84 -21.69
C GLN A 650 34.36 37.75 -21.65
N LEU A 651 34.97 37.48 -20.49
CA LEU A 651 36.42 37.44 -20.32
C LEU A 651 37.19 36.28 -20.98
N PRO A 652 36.61 35.12 -21.40
CA PRO A 652 37.41 34.09 -22.08
C PRO A 652 37.89 34.51 -23.47
N LEU A 653 37.26 35.50 -24.11
CA LEU A 653 37.65 35.96 -25.45
C LEU A 653 38.93 36.81 -25.44
N LEU A 654 39.25 37.48 -24.33
CA LEU A 654 40.42 38.36 -24.23
C LEU A 654 41.73 37.61 -23.97
N ILE A 655 41.67 36.43 -23.36
CA ILE A 655 42.87 35.63 -23.04
C ILE A 655 43.33 34.82 -24.27
N ASP A 656 42.41 34.40 -25.14
CA ASP A 656 42.74 33.72 -26.40
C ASP A 656 43.37 34.68 -27.43
N ASP A 657 42.95 35.95 -27.48
CA ASP A 657 43.52 36.96 -28.39
C ASP A 657 44.97 37.33 -28.03
N GLU A 658 45.32 37.39 -26.73
CA GLU A 658 46.70 37.65 -26.29
C GLU A 658 47.64 36.45 -26.54
N LEU A 659 47.13 35.22 -26.45
CA LEU A 659 47.89 34.00 -26.77
C LEU A 659 48.09 33.80 -28.28
N GLN A 660 47.13 34.20 -29.11
CA GLN A 660 47.27 34.18 -30.57
C GLN A 660 48.27 35.25 -31.08
N GLN A 661 48.34 36.42 -30.44
CA GLN A 661 49.31 37.46 -30.81
C GLN A 661 50.76 37.09 -30.42
N GLN A 662 50.97 36.33 -29.33
CA GLN A 662 52.30 35.84 -28.97
C GLN A 662 52.77 34.66 -29.85
N GLN A 663 51.86 33.83 -30.37
CA GLN A 663 52.21 32.75 -31.29
C GLN A 663 52.50 33.22 -32.72
N GLN A 664 51.92 34.35 -33.16
CA GLN A 664 52.23 34.94 -34.47
C GLN A 664 53.64 35.59 -34.53
N GLN A 665 54.19 36.08 -33.41
CA GLN A 665 55.54 36.65 -33.39
C GLN A 665 56.68 35.60 -33.32
N GLN A 666 56.37 34.34 -33.07
CA GLN A 666 57.36 33.24 -33.11
C GLN A 666 57.34 32.42 -34.41
N GLN A 667 56.36 32.63 -35.30
CA GLN A 667 56.25 31.87 -36.56
C GLN A 667 56.85 32.58 -37.79
N GLU A 668 57.32 33.83 -37.68
CA GLU A 668 57.97 34.55 -38.80
C GLU A 668 59.50 34.35 -38.87
N SER A 669 60.09 33.47 -38.07
CA SER A 669 61.54 33.25 -38.06
C SER A 669 61.91 31.77 -38.02
N GLU A 670 61.35 30.94 -38.89
CA GLU A 670 61.99 29.69 -39.35
C GLU A 670 61.18 29.07 -40.50
N SER A 671 61.44 29.54 -41.73
CA SER A 671 61.05 28.82 -42.93
C SER A 671 62.17 28.89 -43.96
N THR A 672 63.01 27.86 -44.00
CA THR A 672 63.73 27.39 -45.20
C THR A 672 64.54 26.14 -44.86
N THR A 673 64.03 24.95 -45.20
CA THR A 673 64.62 24.01 -46.19
C THR A 673 63.90 22.66 -46.19
N ILE A 674 63.83 22.10 -47.39
CA ILE A 674 63.10 20.90 -47.82
C ILE A 674 64.06 19.69 -47.78
N VAL A 675 63.52 18.47 -47.59
CA VAL A 675 63.77 17.22 -48.37
C VAL A 675 63.70 15.93 -47.51
N ASP A 676 62.75 15.07 -47.92
CA ASP A 676 62.65 13.60 -48.01
C ASP A 676 63.02 12.57 -46.90
N ASP A 677 62.14 11.54 -46.89
CA ASP A 677 62.35 10.09 -46.75
C ASP A 677 61.94 9.28 -45.47
N GLU A 678 61.05 8.32 -45.78
CA GLU A 678 60.72 6.96 -45.27
C GLU A 678 60.94 6.45 -43.81
N ALA A 679 59.93 5.65 -43.41
CA ALA A 679 59.96 4.42 -42.59
C ALA A 679 59.85 4.46 -41.02
N ASN A 680 58.89 3.66 -40.54
CA ASN A 680 58.54 3.24 -39.15
C ASN A 680 59.65 2.40 -38.45
N PRO A 681 59.59 1.95 -37.16
CA PRO A 681 58.73 2.29 -36.00
C PRO A 681 59.42 2.27 -34.57
N VAL A 682 58.66 2.61 -33.51
CA VAL A 682 58.80 2.29 -32.05
C VAL A 682 60.06 2.70 -31.25
N LYS A 683 59.92 3.61 -30.25
CA LYS A 683 60.13 3.37 -28.78
C LYS A 683 60.21 4.65 -27.92
N ARG A 684 59.34 4.65 -26.90
CA ARG A 684 59.54 5.04 -25.48
C ARG A 684 60.03 6.46 -25.11
N ARG A 685 59.08 7.18 -24.49
CA ARG A 685 59.17 7.97 -23.24
C ARG A 685 60.38 8.91 -23.09
N ARG A 686 60.09 10.20 -23.13
CA ARG A 686 60.42 11.16 -22.06
C ARG A 686 59.34 12.24 -22.00
N LEU A 687 59.04 12.66 -20.77
CA LEU A 687 58.01 13.62 -20.42
C LEU A 687 58.38 15.01 -20.94
N ASP A 688 57.44 15.64 -21.65
CA ASP A 688 57.40 17.09 -21.80
C ASP A 688 56.02 17.58 -21.32
N ASP A 689 56.05 18.30 -20.20
CA ASP A 689 54.94 18.83 -19.41
C ASP A 689 54.20 20.03 -20.06
N SER A 690 54.00 20.02 -21.38
CA SER A 690 53.48 21.20 -22.10
C SER A 690 52.23 20.99 -22.97
N ASN A 691 51.61 19.80 -22.95
CA ASN A 691 50.40 19.52 -23.74
C ASN A 691 49.21 19.05 -22.88
N LEU A 692 48.75 19.92 -21.99
CA LEU A 692 47.50 19.72 -21.24
C LEU A 692 46.61 20.98 -21.28
N ALA A 693 46.61 21.69 -22.41
CA ALA A 693 45.50 22.55 -22.78
C ALA A 693 44.39 21.65 -23.34
N MET A 694 43.53 21.16 -22.45
CA MET A 694 42.31 20.47 -22.86
C MET A 694 41.39 21.47 -23.56
N ASP A 695 40.91 21.08 -24.75
CA ASP A 695 39.72 21.61 -25.41
C ASP A 695 38.56 21.75 -24.40
N ILE A 696 38.25 22.98 -23.99
CA ILE A 696 36.97 23.34 -23.36
C ILE A 696 36.27 24.28 -24.34
N THR A 697 35.76 23.71 -25.42
CA THR A 697 34.77 24.37 -26.29
C THR A 697 33.43 24.49 -25.55
N ASN A 698 32.47 25.23 -26.12
CA ASN A 698 31.11 25.57 -25.61
C ASN A 698 30.24 24.46 -24.96
N ASN A 699 30.74 23.25 -24.76
CA ASN A 699 30.07 22.09 -24.18
C ASN A 699 30.31 21.86 -22.67
N ASP A 700 30.96 22.78 -21.93
CA ASP A 700 31.10 22.63 -20.47
C ASP A 700 29.73 22.75 -19.76
N PRO A 701 29.25 21.69 -19.08
CA PRO A 701 27.96 21.71 -18.39
C PRO A 701 27.86 22.81 -17.32
N LYS A 702 28.97 23.23 -16.71
CA LYS A 702 28.98 24.34 -15.73
C LYS A 702 28.78 25.69 -16.41
N ARG A 703 29.43 25.93 -17.55
CA ARG A 703 29.23 27.15 -18.32
C ARG A 703 27.78 27.29 -18.78
N LYS A 704 27.15 26.19 -19.22
CA LYS A 704 25.71 26.16 -19.52
C LYS A 704 24.85 26.51 -18.31
N THR A 705 25.18 25.97 -17.13
CA THR A 705 24.51 26.25 -15.87
C THR A 705 24.54 27.76 -15.52
N ILE A 706 25.70 28.40 -15.69
CA ILE A 706 25.87 29.83 -15.45
C ILE A 706 25.04 30.69 -16.43
N VAL A 707 25.03 30.32 -17.72
CA VAL A 707 24.22 31.02 -18.74
C VAL A 707 22.72 30.89 -18.45
N ASP A 708 22.26 29.69 -18.10
CA ASP A 708 20.86 29.44 -17.72
C ASP A 708 20.47 30.28 -16.49
N THR A 709 21.35 30.35 -15.47
CA THR A 709 21.17 31.19 -14.28
C THR A 709 21.00 32.67 -14.63
N LEU A 710 21.88 33.19 -15.50
CA LEU A 710 21.82 34.58 -15.95
C LEU A 710 20.49 34.87 -16.68
N GLN A 711 20.05 33.96 -17.55
CA GLN A 711 18.77 34.10 -18.25
C GLN A 711 17.58 34.12 -17.27
N ILE A 712 17.60 33.29 -16.23
CA ILE A 712 16.56 33.28 -15.18
C ILE A 712 16.50 34.63 -14.46
N LEU A 713 17.64 35.17 -14.04
CA LEU A 713 17.72 36.45 -13.33
C LEU A 713 17.29 37.63 -14.23
N GLN A 714 17.72 37.65 -15.49
CA GLN A 714 17.29 38.67 -16.46
C GLN A 714 15.78 38.62 -16.72
N THR A 715 15.21 37.41 -16.83
CA THR A 715 13.76 37.22 -17.00
C THR A 715 13.00 37.74 -15.79
N PHE A 716 13.47 37.42 -14.57
CA PHE A 716 12.88 37.93 -13.34
C PHE A 716 12.96 39.46 -13.23
N LEU A 717 14.11 40.05 -13.54
CA LEU A 717 14.29 41.50 -13.54
C LEU A 717 13.35 42.18 -14.55
N THR A 718 13.18 41.60 -15.74
CA THR A 718 12.25 42.09 -16.75
C THR A 718 10.80 42.03 -16.26
N ASN A 719 10.40 40.91 -15.64
CA ASN A 719 9.07 40.76 -15.05
C ASN A 719 8.83 41.77 -13.91
N MET A 720 9.80 41.97 -13.02
CA MET A 720 9.78 42.99 -11.97
C MET A 720 9.59 44.41 -12.51
N ASN A 721 10.29 44.74 -13.60
CA ASN A 721 10.19 46.04 -14.26
C ASN A 721 8.85 46.22 -14.98
N ASN A 722 8.25 45.15 -15.49
CA ASN A 722 6.92 45.16 -16.09
C ASN A 722 5.79 45.26 -15.06
N ILE A 723 6.05 44.99 -13.77
CA ILE A 723 5.10 45.23 -12.65
C ILE A 723 5.06 46.74 -12.31
N THR A 724 4.98 47.61 -13.32
CA THR A 724 4.76 49.06 -13.16
C THR A 724 3.29 49.39 -13.47
N ASP A 725 2.63 50.02 -12.49
CA ASP A 725 1.37 50.77 -12.62
C ASP A 725 0.03 50.03 -12.85
N GLU A 726 -0.17 48.83 -12.28
CA GLU A 726 -1.52 48.28 -12.06
C GLU A 726 -1.92 48.23 -10.57
N SER A 727 -1.60 49.29 -9.82
CA SER A 727 -2.20 49.52 -8.49
C SER A 727 -3.64 50.08 -8.57
N THR A 728 -4.36 49.90 -9.68
CA THR A 728 -5.75 50.39 -9.85
C THR A 728 -6.75 49.39 -10.44
N THR A 729 -6.39 48.12 -10.66
CA THR A 729 -7.29 47.13 -11.28
C THR A 729 -7.46 45.85 -10.45
N ILE A 730 -7.58 45.98 -9.12
CA ILE A 730 -8.07 44.90 -8.22
C ILE A 730 -9.24 45.43 -7.37
N GLU A 731 -10.16 46.15 -8.02
CA GLU A 731 -11.51 46.44 -7.53
C GLU A 731 -12.58 46.11 -8.60
N GLN A 732 -12.34 45.02 -9.35
CA GLN A 732 -13.32 44.21 -10.10
C GLN A 732 -13.05 42.74 -9.82
#